data_AF-A0A0F8XLS4-F1
#
_entry.id   AF-A0A0F8XLS4-F1
#
_cell.length_a   1.000
_cell.length_b   1.000
_cell.length_c   1.000
_cell.angle_alpha   90.00
_cell.angle_beta   90.00
_cell.angle_gamma   90.00
#
_symmetry.space_group_name_H-M   'P 1'
#
loop_
_entity.id
_entity.type
_entity.pdbx_description
1 polymer ?
#
loop_
_entity_poly.entity_id
_entity_poly.type
_entity_poly.pdbx_seq_one_letter_code
_entity_poly.pdbx_strand_id
1 'polypeptide(L)'
;MRKSWHLLLLLLAGVRAVEMQIDNTDSVKKACKAVAKNMLTHYTGMNPGDVPGNLPDPYYWWEAGAMFGALIDYWYYTGDDTWNNITMQGLLWQAGDSGTFMPSNQTRTEGNDDQGFWAFAAMSAAERGFPNPPDDHPGWLAMAQAVFNTQARRWDTSTCGGGLRWQIFTWNNGYTYKNTISNGCFFNLAARLAKYTGNQTYADWATKVWDWTRDVGFLTDDYMFYDGADDVSNCTHFDKIQWTYNPGVYLLGAASMYNFTNGDPMWKERTEQIINSTSIFFVNNPKDVLQERACEPVNTCEVDQRSFKGYLARWMAASTQMAPFTYDTVIPRLRASATAAAKTCTGGADQAACGLKWTAEKWDGEQDVGIQMAALEMAPISCMGTQLNIYLSAYLRKTMDGIPTHCKAGVVENPGPDFTVKVESVPVPQPGPNDILVRLNVTGLCQSDVHYMLGDIGLSMSKFGVRSPGHEGAGIVVKVGANVTNFKVGDRAGIKPMMDTCNSCSLCWDDKETYCRKAIYTGMMVPGTYQQYLVSPARYASPIPDGIPDEIAAPIMCSASTIYRSIQESRLEPGDWAVFPGGGGGVGIQGVQLAHAMGMRPVVVDTGDEKRSLALQMGAEAFVDFKEVSDPAEAVMQITDGVGAHGVFVTAQAAYPTAVAYLGKRIGGTIMCIGLAATGSIKLELDPNLCIKQNIRVQGTMVGSRRDTAVAFDFAQRGKLRQICEVYPIDRLPEAVEKLRKGQVAGRIVIDFNQ
;
A
#
# COMPACT_ATOMS: atom_id res chain seq x y z
N MET A 1 -26.46 -57.17 34.21
CA MET A 1 -25.21 -56.62 34.80
C MET A 1 -24.28 -56.34 33.63
N ARG A 2 -23.75 -55.15 33.34
CA ARG A 2 -23.48 -53.92 34.09
C ARG A 2 -23.66 -52.70 33.15
N LYS A 3 -23.93 -51.56 33.79
CA LYS A 3 -24.34 -50.27 33.24
C LYS A 3 -23.19 -49.48 32.61
N SER A 4 -23.53 -48.82 31.51
CA SER A 4 -23.31 -47.42 31.13
C SER A 4 -22.32 -46.59 31.95
N TRP A 5 -21.25 -46.10 31.31
CA TRP A 5 -20.65 -44.78 31.52
C TRP A 5 -20.08 -44.28 30.17
N HIS A 6 -20.90 -43.56 29.41
CA HIS A 6 -20.40 -42.67 28.36
C HIS A 6 -20.03 -41.35 29.05
N LEU A 7 -18.73 -41.12 29.23
CA LEU A 7 -18.23 -39.79 29.58
C LEU A 7 -18.30 -38.94 28.31
N LEU A 8 -19.28 -38.04 28.25
CA LEU A 8 -19.26 -36.90 27.35
C LEU A 8 -18.02 -36.05 27.69
N LEU A 9 -16.98 -36.13 26.87
CA LEU A 9 -16.02 -35.04 26.71
C LEU A 9 -16.64 -34.05 25.72
N LEU A 10 -17.53 -33.20 26.23
CA LEU A 10 -17.82 -31.91 25.62
C LEU A 10 -16.53 -31.10 25.64
N LEU A 11 -15.76 -31.16 24.56
CA LEU A 11 -14.87 -30.07 24.21
C LEU A 11 -15.75 -28.86 23.95
N LEU A 12 -15.99 -28.09 25.01
CA LEU A 12 -16.37 -26.69 24.95
C LEU A 12 -15.31 -26.01 24.09
N ALA A 13 -15.57 -25.86 22.80
CA ALA A 13 -14.95 -24.83 22.00
C ALA A 13 -15.40 -23.51 22.62
N GLY A 14 -14.67 -23.05 23.63
CA GLY A 14 -14.85 -21.74 24.20
C GLY A 14 -14.74 -20.74 23.06
N VAL A 15 -15.88 -20.16 22.68
CA VAL A 15 -15.93 -19.01 21.80
C VAL A 15 -15.16 -17.91 22.53
N ARG A 16 -13.89 -17.75 22.15
CA ARG A 16 -13.04 -16.71 22.72
C ARG A 16 -13.59 -15.36 22.26
N ALA A 17 -13.70 -14.43 23.21
CA ALA A 17 -13.95 -13.02 22.95
C ALA A 17 -13.07 -12.49 21.81
N VAL A 18 -13.49 -11.38 21.18
CA VAL A 18 -12.70 -10.72 20.13
C VAL A 18 -11.38 -10.18 20.72
N GLU A 19 -10.36 -11.03 20.76
CA GLU A 19 -9.00 -10.63 21.14
C GLU A 19 -8.35 -9.96 19.93
N MET A 20 -8.56 -8.63 19.82
CA MET A 20 -7.98 -7.82 18.74
C MET A 20 -6.57 -7.35 19.13
N GLN A 21 -5.57 -7.88 18.43
CA GLN A 21 -4.20 -7.38 18.45
C GLN A 21 -4.05 -6.35 17.33
N ILE A 22 -4.03 -5.07 17.68
CA ILE A 22 -4.05 -3.95 16.71
C ILE A 22 -2.87 -3.95 15.73
N ASP A 23 -1.73 -4.50 16.14
CA ASP A 23 -0.53 -4.60 15.28
C ASP A 23 -0.48 -5.89 14.44
N ASN A 24 -1.49 -6.75 14.58
CA ASN A 24 -1.60 -7.99 13.81
C ASN A 24 -2.75 -7.87 12.81
N THR A 25 -2.39 -7.76 11.52
CA THR A 25 -3.35 -7.57 10.43
C THR A 25 -4.41 -8.68 10.38
N ASP A 26 -4.03 -9.95 10.58
CA ASP A 26 -4.97 -11.07 10.54
C ASP A 26 -5.92 -11.06 11.75
N SER A 27 -5.40 -10.68 12.93
CA SER A 27 -6.22 -10.49 14.13
C SER A 27 -7.28 -9.40 13.91
N VAL A 28 -6.89 -8.27 13.32
CA VAL A 28 -7.81 -7.18 13.01
C VAL A 28 -8.85 -7.62 11.98
N LYS A 29 -8.45 -8.21 10.86
CA LYS A 29 -9.41 -8.69 9.84
C LYS A 29 -10.43 -9.65 10.42
N LYS A 30 -10.00 -10.56 11.31
CA LYS A 30 -10.89 -11.49 12.01
C LYS A 30 -11.86 -10.76 12.95
N ALA A 31 -11.38 -9.77 13.70
CA ALA A 31 -12.21 -8.94 14.57
C ALA A 31 -13.26 -8.17 13.76
N CYS A 32 -12.85 -7.49 12.69
CA CYS A 32 -13.74 -6.74 11.80
C CYS A 32 -14.82 -7.63 11.19
N LYS A 33 -14.47 -8.85 10.75
CA LYS A 33 -15.45 -9.81 10.23
C LYS A 33 -16.49 -10.19 11.28
N ALA A 34 -16.08 -10.37 12.54
CA ALA A 34 -17.00 -10.69 13.63
C ALA A 34 -17.94 -9.51 13.94
N VAL A 35 -17.41 -8.29 14.04
CA VAL A 35 -18.21 -7.08 14.28
C VAL A 35 -19.17 -6.79 13.11
N ALA A 36 -18.71 -6.89 11.86
CA ALA A 36 -19.55 -6.71 10.68
C ALA A 36 -20.69 -7.74 10.61
N LYS A 37 -20.38 -9.01 10.95
CA LYS A 37 -21.40 -10.06 11.07
C LYS A 37 -22.42 -9.73 12.16
N ASN A 38 -21.98 -9.25 13.32
CA ASN A 38 -22.86 -8.87 14.42
C ASN A 38 -23.76 -7.67 14.05
N MET A 39 -23.19 -6.63 13.46
CA MET A 39 -23.92 -5.47 12.92
C MET A 39 -25.07 -5.91 11.99
N LEU A 40 -24.80 -6.87 11.10
CA LEU A 40 -25.77 -7.35 10.13
C LEU A 40 -26.82 -8.31 10.68
N THR A 41 -26.73 -8.72 11.94
CA THR A 41 -27.84 -9.43 12.60
C THR A 41 -29.09 -8.54 12.77
N HIS A 42 -28.92 -7.22 12.67
CA HIS A 42 -30.01 -6.24 12.71
C HIS A 42 -30.58 -5.90 11.34
N TYR A 43 -29.93 -6.32 10.24
CA TYR A 43 -30.37 -6.01 8.88
C TYR A 43 -31.30 -7.08 8.33
N THR A 44 -32.55 -6.71 8.05
CA THR A 44 -33.57 -7.63 7.52
C THR A 44 -33.80 -7.49 6.03
N GLY A 45 -33.35 -6.41 5.38
CA GLY A 45 -33.58 -6.13 3.95
C GLY A 45 -33.03 -7.16 2.96
N MET A 46 -32.33 -8.19 3.42
CA MET A 46 -31.91 -9.36 2.62
C MET A 46 -32.94 -10.50 2.60
N ASN A 47 -33.97 -10.45 3.45
CA ASN A 47 -34.99 -11.50 3.53
C ASN A 47 -36.06 -11.32 2.44
N PRO A 48 -36.61 -12.42 1.90
CA PRO A 48 -37.76 -12.33 0.99
C PRO A 48 -38.94 -11.61 1.64
N GLY A 49 -39.43 -10.55 0.99
CA GLY A 49 -40.57 -9.74 1.45
C GLY A 49 -40.19 -8.47 2.20
N ASP A 50 -38.94 -8.34 2.65
CA ASP A 50 -38.41 -7.10 3.22
C ASP A 50 -37.90 -6.14 2.14
N VAL A 51 -37.57 -4.89 2.53
CA VAL A 51 -37.13 -3.83 1.63
C VAL A 51 -35.59 -3.74 1.64
N PRO A 52 -34.91 -4.02 0.51
CA PRO A 52 -33.46 -3.88 0.43
C PRO A 52 -32.99 -2.47 0.79
N GLY A 53 -31.93 -2.40 1.56
CA GLY A 53 -31.35 -1.15 2.02
C GLY A 53 -32.14 -0.40 3.10
N ASN A 54 -33.14 -1.04 3.71
CA ASN A 54 -33.86 -0.49 4.85
C ASN A 54 -33.53 -1.29 6.13
N LEU A 55 -33.32 -0.57 7.24
CA LEU A 55 -33.24 -1.17 8.57
C LEU A 55 -34.63 -1.15 9.23
N PRO A 56 -34.95 -2.13 10.10
CA PRO A 56 -36.20 -2.12 10.84
C PRO A 56 -36.21 -1.03 11.94
N ASP A 57 -37.37 -0.76 12.53
CA ASP A 57 -37.43 0.10 13.73
C ASP A 57 -36.46 -0.39 14.81
N PRO A 58 -35.76 0.50 15.54
CA PRO A 58 -35.95 1.95 15.59
C PRO A 58 -35.00 2.76 14.68
N TYR A 59 -34.33 2.12 13.72
CA TYR A 59 -33.29 2.76 12.91
C TYR A 59 -33.88 3.67 11.83
N TYR A 60 -33.28 4.84 11.65
CA TYR A 60 -33.66 5.75 10.57
C TYR A 60 -33.03 5.32 9.24
N TRP A 61 -33.66 5.73 8.15
CA TRP A 61 -33.28 5.31 6.80
C TRP A 61 -31.82 5.63 6.44
N TRP A 62 -31.29 6.77 6.89
CA TRP A 62 -29.91 7.18 6.61
C TRP A 62 -28.87 6.26 7.25
N GLU A 63 -29.18 5.63 8.38
CA GLU A 63 -28.26 4.76 9.12
C GLU A 63 -27.95 3.49 8.31
N ALA A 64 -28.88 3.03 7.47
CA ALA A 64 -28.62 1.97 6.51
C ALA A 64 -27.60 2.42 5.45
N GLY A 65 -27.71 3.65 4.94
CA GLY A 65 -26.72 4.22 4.02
C GLY A 65 -25.33 4.30 4.64
N ALA A 66 -25.25 4.71 5.91
CA ALA A 66 -24.01 4.72 6.68
C ALA A 66 -23.42 3.30 6.87
N MET A 67 -24.27 2.32 7.19
CA MET A 67 -23.90 0.91 7.34
C MET A 67 -23.31 0.34 6.04
N PHE A 68 -23.91 0.62 4.89
CA PHE A 68 -23.36 0.20 3.60
C PHE A 68 -22.05 0.91 3.27
N GLY A 69 -21.90 2.17 3.66
CA GLY A 69 -20.61 2.87 3.63
C GLY A 69 -19.53 2.14 4.43
N ALA A 70 -19.86 1.69 5.65
CA ALA A 70 -18.95 0.91 6.50
C ALA A 70 -18.59 -0.45 5.87
N LEU A 71 -19.53 -1.11 5.18
CA LEU A 71 -19.28 -2.37 4.49
C LEU A 71 -18.40 -2.23 3.24
N ILE A 72 -18.50 -1.11 2.51
CA ILE A 72 -17.59 -0.78 1.41
C ILE A 72 -16.16 -0.60 1.95
N ASP A 73 -16.01 0.12 3.06
CA ASP A 73 -14.71 0.32 3.72
C ASP A 73 -14.16 -1.00 4.25
N TYR A 74 -15.00 -1.81 4.89
CA TYR A 74 -14.65 -3.16 5.33
C TYR A 74 -14.10 -4.01 4.18
N TRP A 75 -14.80 -4.09 3.04
CA TRP A 75 -14.33 -4.82 1.87
C TRP A 75 -12.97 -4.31 1.39
N TYR A 76 -12.84 -2.99 1.25
CA TYR A 76 -11.62 -2.36 0.75
C TYR A 76 -10.40 -2.63 1.65
N TYR A 77 -10.57 -2.56 2.98
CA TYR A 77 -9.47 -2.74 3.92
C TYR A 77 -9.15 -4.21 4.25
N THR A 78 -10.16 -5.08 4.23
CA THR A 78 -9.97 -6.50 4.59
C THR A 78 -9.73 -7.41 3.39
N GLY A 79 -10.26 -7.03 2.22
CA GLY A 79 -10.34 -7.86 1.02
C GLY A 79 -11.46 -8.92 1.07
N ASP A 80 -12.31 -8.90 2.10
CA ASP A 80 -13.44 -9.84 2.24
C ASP A 80 -14.68 -9.28 1.53
N ASP A 81 -15.14 -9.99 0.49
CA ASP A 81 -16.23 -9.60 -0.40
C ASP A 81 -17.58 -10.21 -0.05
N THR A 82 -17.67 -10.97 1.06
CA THR A 82 -18.86 -11.74 1.43
C THR A 82 -20.14 -10.88 1.53
N TRP A 83 -20.02 -9.57 1.78
CA TRP A 83 -21.16 -8.64 1.92
C TRP A 83 -21.39 -7.72 0.73
N ASN A 84 -20.59 -7.83 -0.33
CA ASN A 84 -20.66 -6.92 -1.47
C ASN A 84 -22.02 -6.97 -2.18
N ASN A 85 -22.62 -8.15 -2.31
CA ASN A 85 -23.90 -8.31 -3.01
C ASN A 85 -25.05 -7.61 -2.27
N ILE A 86 -25.15 -7.75 -0.94
CA ILE A 86 -26.21 -7.08 -0.17
C ILE A 86 -26.00 -5.57 -0.14
N THR A 87 -24.74 -5.12 -0.12
CA THR A 87 -24.37 -3.71 -0.17
C THR A 87 -24.77 -3.09 -1.51
N MET A 88 -24.43 -3.75 -2.62
CA MET A 88 -24.81 -3.31 -3.96
C MET A 88 -26.34 -3.29 -4.11
N GLN A 89 -27.03 -4.34 -3.69
CA GLN A 89 -28.48 -4.43 -3.77
C GLN A 89 -29.16 -3.30 -2.97
N GLY A 90 -28.71 -3.05 -1.74
CA GLY A 90 -29.25 -2.00 -0.88
C GLY A 90 -29.07 -0.61 -1.46
N LEU A 91 -27.86 -0.29 -1.94
CA LEU A 91 -27.56 0.99 -2.58
C LEU A 91 -28.37 1.21 -3.85
N LEU A 92 -28.46 0.20 -4.73
CA LEU A 92 -29.22 0.33 -5.98
C LEU A 92 -30.72 0.48 -5.73
N TRP A 93 -31.27 -0.25 -4.76
CA TRP A 93 -32.68 -0.13 -4.41
C TRP A 93 -33.02 1.26 -3.86
N GLN A 94 -32.19 1.78 -2.95
CA GLN A 94 -32.44 3.05 -2.29
C GLN A 94 -32.05 4.27 -3.12
N ALA A 95 -31.30 4.09 -4.21
CA ALA A 95 -31.02 5.15 -5.19
C ALA A 95 -32.32 5.68 -5.84
N GLY A 96 -33.36 4.83 -5.92
CA GLY A 96 -34.63 5.13 -6.56
C GLY A 96 -34.52 5.33 -8.08
N ASP A 97 -35.65 5.55 -8.75
CA ASP A 97 -35.72 5.66 -10.21
C ASP A 97 -34.86 6.80 -10.79
N SER A 98 -34.61 7.84 -10.01
CA SER A 98 -33.79 9.00 -10.39
C SER A 98 -32.30 8.82 -10.13
N GLY A 99 -31.89 7.77 -9.41
CA GLY A 99 -30.49 7.59 -8.98
C GLY A 99 -29.99 8.67 -8.00
N THR A 100 -30.90 9.38 -7.33
CA THR A 100 -30.59 10.54 -6.47
C THR A 100 -30.66 10.22 -4.99
N PHE A 101 -30.92 8.96 -4.59
CA PHE A 101 -31.22 8.61 -3.20
C PHE A 101 -32.36 9.47 -2.63
N MET A 102 -33.43 9.64 -3.41
CA MET A 102 -34.67 10.29 -2.95
C MET A 102 -35.87 9.37 -3.21
N PRO A 103 -35.89 8.16 -2.63
CA PRO A 103 -36.97 7.20 -2.88
C PRO A 103 -38.29 7.74 -2.30
N SER A 104 -39.38 7.62 -3.06
CA SER A 104 -40.69 8.18 -2.68
C SER A 104 -41.21 7.71 -1.32
N ASN A 105 -40.80 6.52 -0.87
CA ASN A 105 -41.24 5.95 0.40
C ASN A 105 -40.58 6.62 1.61
N GLN A 106 -39.52 7.41 1.43
CA GLN A 106 -38.76 8.04 2.52
C GLN A 106 -39.08 9.53 2.69
N THR A 107 -40.00 10.11 1.90
CA THR A 107 -40.28 11.56 1.88
C THR A 107 -40.72 12.14 3.23
N ARG A 108 -41.18 11.31 4.18
CA ARG A 108 -41.60 11.74 5.53
C ARG A 108 -40.44 11.97 6.50
N THR A 109 -39.27 11.43 6.21
CA THR A 109 -38.09 11.47 7.09
C THR A 109 -36.85 12.03 6.37
N GLU A 110 -36.94 12.27 5.06
CA GLU A 110 -35.79 12.65 4.22
C GLU A 110 -35.26 14.07 4.47
N GLY A 111 -34.10 14.15 5.11
CA GLY A 111 -33.23 15.32 5.19
C GLY A 111 -32.11 15.33 4.14
N ASN A 112 -31.45 16.49 4.03
CA ASN A 112 -30.28 16.65 3.16
C ASN A 112 -29.07 15.87 3.70
N ASP A 113 -28.96 15.76 5.02
CA ASP A 113 -28.05 14.87 5.72
C ASP A 113 -28.34 13.40 5.43
N ASP A 114 -29.61 12.95 5.49
CA ASP A 114 -29.98 11.57 5.16
C ASP A 114 -29.50 11.18 3.76
N GLN A 115 -29.86 12.00 2.77
CA GLN A 115 -29.42 11.83 1.38
C GLN A 115 -27.88 11.88 1.26
N GLY A 116 -27.23 12.72 2.07
CA GLY A 116 -25.79 12.87 2.12
C GLY A 116 -25.06 11.59 2.54
N PHE A 117 -25.57 10.86 3.54
CA PHE A 117 -24.95 9.60 3.98
C PHE A 117 -25.02 8.49 2.91
N TRP A 118 -26.12 8.43 2.15
CA TRP A 118 -26.21 7.55 0.98
C TRP A 118 -25.23 7.96 -0.14
N ALA A 119 -25.11 9.27 -0.39
CA ALA A 119 -24.14 9.79 -1.34
C ALA A 119 -22.70 9.48 -0.91
N PHE A 120 -22.41 9.47 0.39
CA PHE A 120 -21.09 9.09 0.89
C PHE A 120 -20.78 7.62 0.63
N ALA A 121 -21.73 6.71 0.76
CA ALA A 121 -21.54 5.32 0.40
C ALA A 121 -21.24 5.18 -1.11
N ALA A 122 -22.03 5.82 -1.98
CA ALA A 122 -21.78 5.82 -3.42
C ALA A 122 -20.43 6.48 -3.79
N MET A 123 -20.08 7.60 -3.18
CA MET A 123 -18.80 8.27 -3.38
C MET A 123 -17.63 7.39 -2.92
N SER A 124 -17.77 6.71 -1.77
CA SER A 124 -16.76 5.78 -1.27
C SER A 124 -16.59 4.56 -2.17
N ALA A 125 -17.68 4.04 -2.74
CA ALA A 125 -17.66 2.95 -3.73
C ALA A 125 -16.85 3.36 -4.97
N ALA A 126 -17.07 4.57 -5.49
CA ALA A 126 -16.30 5.11 -6.61
C ALA A 126 -14.81 5.31 -6.29
N GLU A 127 -14.49 5.82 -5.10
CA GLU A 127 -13.11 6.06 -4.63
C GLU A 127 -12.30 4.78 -4.42
N ARG A 128 -12.97 3.70 -3.96
CA ARG A 128 -12.32 2.44 -3.58
C ARG A 128 -12.35 1.38 -4.68
N GLY A 129 -12.95 1.68 -5.83
CA GLY A 129 -13.11 0.72 -6.92
C GLY A 129 -14.03 -0.45 -6.56
N PHE A 130 -15.06 -0.20 -5.74
CA PHE A 130 -16.07 -1.21 -5.43
C PHE A 130 -16.73 -1.72 -6.72
N PRO A 131 -17.12 -3.00 -6.81
CA PRO A 131 -17.72 -3.56 -8.02
C PRO A 131 -18.82 -2.67 -8.59
N ASN A 132 -18.76 -2.39 -9.90
CA ASN A 132 -19.71 -1.51 -10.57
C ASN A 132 -21.11 -2.14 -10.58
N PRO A 133 -22.17 -1.32 -10.55
CA PRO A 133 -23.53 -1.77 -10.82
C PRO A 133 -23.65 -2.42 -12.21
N PRO A 134 -24.71 -3.22 -12.44
CA PRO A 134 -25.07 -3.66 -13.79
C PRO A 134 -25.29 -2.46 -14.74
N ASP A 135 -25.07 -2.67 -16.04
CA ASP A 135 -25.08 -1.60 -17.07
C ASP A 135 -26.43 -0.86 -17.22
N ASP A 136 -27.53 -1.44 -16.71
CA ASP A 136 -28.86 -0.84 -16.71
C ASP A 136 -29.12 0.08 -15.49
N HIS A 137 -28.14 0.24 -14.60
CA HIS A 137 -28.19 1.14 -13.44
C HIS A 137 -27.14 2.27 -13.55
N PRO A 138 -27.36 3.43 -12.91
CA PRO A 138 -26.34 4.47 -12.86
C PRO A 138 -25.08 3.97 -12.11
N GLY A 139 -23.90 4.44 -12.53
CA GLY A 139 -22.66 4.16 -11.80
C GLY A 139 -22.58 4.91 -10.46
N TRP A 140 -21.73 4.44 -9.55
CA TRP A 140 -21.57 5.03 -8.21
C TRP A 140 -21.25 6.53 -8.21
N LEU A 141 -20.33 6.95 -9.08
CA LEU A 141 -19.98 8.36 -9.25
C LEU A 141 -21.19 9.18 -9.73
N ALA A 142 -21.98 8.63 -10.67
CA ALA A 142 -23.14 9.32 -11.22
C ALA A 142 -24.21 9.56 -10.14
N MET A 143 -24.45 8.60 -9.24
CA MET A 143 -25.36 8.80 -8.10
C MET A 143 -24.87 9.88 -7.13
N ALA A 144 -23.56 9.87 -6.80
CA ALA A 144 -22.95 10.90 -5.96
C ALA A 144 -23.08 12.32 -6.59
N GLN A 145 -22.85 12.43 -7.90
CA GLN A 145 -23.05 13.67 -8.66
C GLN A 145 -24.53 14.09 -8.70
N ALA A 146 -25.46 13.13 -8.81
CA ALA A 146 -26.89 13.39 -8.80
C ALA A 146 -27.33 14.02 -7.47
N VAL A 147 -26.88 13.48 -6.34
CA VAL A 147 -27.13 14.06 -5.00
C VAL A 147 -26.57 15.47 -4.88
N PHE A 148 -25.31 15.68 -5.29
CA PHE A 148 -24.71 17.02 -5.31
C PHE A 148 -25.58 18.00 -6.11
N ASN A 149 -26.03 17.62 -7.30
CA ASN A 149 -26.84 18.46 -8.17
C ASN A 149 -28.21 18.80 -7.53
N THR A 150 -28.84 17.84 -6.85
CA THR A 150 -30.11 18.09 -6.14
C THR A 150 -29.91 18.99 -4.92
N GLN A 151 -28.81 18.82 -4.17
CA GLN A 151 -28.48 19.67 -3.03
C GLN A 151 -28.12 21.10 -3.46
N ALA A 152 -27.29 21.28 -4.48
CA ALA A 152 -26.91 22.59 -5.00
C ALA A 152 -28.13 23.44 -5.41
N ARG A 153 -29.17 22.82 -5.97
CA ARG A 153 -30.44 23.49 -6.34
C ARG A 153 -31.29 23.93 -5.15
N ARG A 154 -31.09 23.33 -3.97
CA ARG A 154 -31.82 23.64 -2.73
C ARG A 154 -31.09 24.64 -1.84
N TRP A 155 -29.93 25.16 -2.26
CA TRP A 155 -29.23 26.21 -1.54
C TRP A 155 -30.09 27.47 -1.44
N ASP A 156 -30.54 27.81 -0.23
CA ASP A 156 -31.54 28.84 0.00
C ASP A 156 -30.90 30.14 0.53
N THR A 157 -30.88 31.18 -0.32
CA THR A 157 -30.33 32.50 0.02
C THR A 157 -31.36 33.46 0.62
N SER A 158 -32.63 33.06 0.74
CA SER A 158 -33.69 33.94 1.24
C SER A 158 -33.62 34.17 2.76
N THR A 159 -33.03 33.22 3.50
CA THR A 159 -32.82 33.30 4.95
C THR A 159 -31.39 32.93 5.32
N CYS A 160 -30.86 33.51 6.40
CA CYS A 160 -29.51 33.22 6.92
C CYS A 160 -28.36 33.41 5.91
N GLY A 161 -28.55 34.22 4.86
CA GLY A 161 -27.54 34.48 3.83
C GLY A 161 -27.18 33.28 2.93
N GLY A 162 -27.88 32.14 3.03
CA GLY A 162 -27.52 30.91 2.34
C GLY A 162 -27.85 29.65 3.16
N GLY A 163 -27.27 28.53 2.76
CA GLY A 163 -27.35 27.26 3.49
C GLY A 163 -28.47 26.34 3.02
N LEU A 164 -28.23 25.04 3.20
CA LEU A 164 -29.25 24.02 3.16
C LEU A 164 -30.01 23.98 4.49
N ARG A 165 -31.31 23.73 4.38
CA ARG A 165 -32.17 23.32 5.51
C ARG A 165 -31.86 21.86 5.86
N TRP A 166 -32.21 21.46 7.07
CA TRP A 166 -32.14 20.07 7.49
C TRP A 166 -33.04 19.21 6.59
N GLN A 167 -34.33 19.48 6.60
CA GLN A 167 -35.30 18.71 5.83
C GLN A 167 -35.37 19.13 4.36
N ILE A 168 -35.66 18.17 3.48
CA ILE A 168 -35.84 18.43 2.04
C ILE A 168 -37.24 18.97 1.75
N PHE A 169 -38.26 18.39 2.39
CA PHE A 169 -39.65 18.67 2.10
C PHE A 169 -40.24 19.65 3.12
N THR A 170 -41.00 20.62 2.63
CA THR A 170 -41.52 21.76 3.43
C THR A 170 -42.46 21.36 4.56
N TRP A 171 -43.03 20.15 4.52
CA TRP A 171 -43.97 19.62 5.52
C TRP A 171 -43.29 18.77 6.60
N ASN A 172 -41.98 18.51 6.49
CA ASN A 172 -41.27 17.75 7.52
C ASN A 172 -40.92 18.65 8.71
N ASN A 173 -41.00 18.07 9.92
CA ASN A 173 -40.58 18.76 11.13
C ASN A 173 -39.08 19.07 11.06
N GLY A 174 -38.69 20.32 11.34
CA GLY A 174 -37.31 20.78 11.22
C GLY A 174 -36.96 21.37 9.86
N TYR A 175 -37.92 21.58 8.94
CA TYR A 175 -37.66 22.28 7.67
C TYR A 175 -37.15 23.72 7.84
N THR A 176 -37.55 24.42 8.90
CA THR A 176 -37.01 25.76 9.22
C THR A 176 -35.62 25.71 9.83
N TYR A 177 -35.16 24.55 10.28
CA TYR A 177 -33.85 24.40 10.90
C TYR A 177 -32.76 24.26 9.83
N LYS A 178 -31.75 25.14 9.86
CA LYS A 178 -30.52 24.97 9.08
C LYS A 178 -29.45 24.41 10.02
N ASN A 179 -28.96 23.21 9.72
CA ASN A 179 -28.02 22.51 10.58
C ASN A 179 -26.65 22.30 9.93
N THR A 180 -25.65 22.10 10.78
CA THR A 180 -24.26 21.91 10.39
C THR A 180 -24.07 20.62 9.60
N ILE A 181 -24.76 19.53 9.95
CA ILE A 181 -24.58 18.24 9.29
C ILE A 181 -25.06 18.25 7.84
N SER A 182 -26.21 18.84 7.51
CA SER A 182 -26.69 18.90 6.12
C SER A 182 -25.73 19.69 5.22
N ASN A 183 -25.24 20.82 5.73
CA ASN A 183 -24.29 21.65 5.02
C ASN A 183 -22.90 20.99 4.97
N GLY A 184 -22.49 20.30 6.03
CA GLY A 184 -21.26 19.52 6.09
C GLY A 184 -21.26 18.35 5.11
N CYS A 185 -22.41 17.66 4.96
CA CYS A 185 -22.60 16.63 3.96
C CYS A 185 -22.39 17.17 2.54
N PHE A 186 -23.03 18.29 2.22
CA PHE A 186 -22.87 18.94 0.92
C PHE A 186 -21.44 19.42 0.67
N PHE A 187 -20.80 20.04 1.67
CA PHE A 187 -19.40 20.46 1.64
C PHE A 187 -18.44 19.29 1.35
N ASN A 188 -18.55 18.21 2.13
CA ASN A 188 -17.67 17.06 2.00
C ASN A 188 -17.87 16.34 0.66
N LEU A 189 -19.12 16.17 0.22
CA LEU A 189 -19.43 15.58 -1.08
C LEU A 189 -18.85 16.43 -2.22
N ALA A 190 -19.00 17.76 -2.16
CA ALA A 190 -18.43 18.68 -3.13
C ALA A 190 -16.89 18.59 -3.16
N ALA A 191 -16.22 18.61 -2.01
CA ALA A 191 -14.77 18.50 -1.93
C ALA A 191 -14.24 17.18 -2.51
N ARG A 192 -14.90 16.05 -2.17
CA ARG A 192 -14.54 14.73 -2.69
C ARG A 192 -14.78 14.61 -4.19
N LEU A 193 -15.90 15.14 -4.71
CA LEU A 193 -16.17 15.20 -6.14
C LEU A 193 -15.14 16.06 -6.88
N ALA A 194 -14.74 17.21 -6.32
CA ALA A 194 -13.68 18.05 -6.90
C ALA A 194 -12.37 17.26 -7.04
N LYS A 195 -11.94 16.61 -5.95
CA LYS A 195 -10.72 15.80 -5.92
C LYS A 195 -10.79 14.60 -6.87
N TYR A 196 -11.93 13.92 -6.96
CA TYR A 196 -12.08 12.75 -7.82
C TYR A 196 -12.15 13.10 -9.31
N THR A 197 -12.86 14.17 -9.66
CA THR A 197 -13.16 14.53 -11.05
C THR A 197 -12.21 15.57 -11.64
N GLY A 198 -11.46 16.29 -10.80
CA GLY A 198 -10.68 17.45 -11.22
C GLY A 198 -11.53 18.69 -11.56
N ASN A 199 -12.85 18.65 -11.33
CA ASN A 199 -13.76 19.72 -11.73
C ASN A 199 -13.84 20.84 -10.67
N GLN A 200 -13.39 22.03 -11.06
CA GLN A 200 -13.34 23.22 -10.21
C GLN A 200 -14.70 23.67 -9.68
N THR A 201 -15.81 23.43 -10.39
CA THR A 201 -17.15 23.85 -9.92
C THR A 201 -17.51 23.21 -8.58
N TYR A 202 -17.12 21.96 -8.34
CA TYR A 202 -17.34 21.32 -7.05
C TYR A 202 -16.50 21.98 -5.94
N ALA A 203 -15.25 22.36 -6.23
CA ALA A 203 -14.37 23.06 -5.29
C ALA A 203 -14.89 24.47 -4.94
N ASP A 204 -15.48 25.18 -5.91
CA ASP A 204 -16.09 26.49 -5.69
C ASP A 204 -17.32 26.37 -4.76
N TRP A 205 -18.13 25.33 -4.94
CA TRP A 205 -19.22 25.03 -4.02
C TRP A 205 -18.72 24.64 -2.63
N ALA A 206 -17.69 23.80 -2.52
CA ALA A 206 -17.10 23.45 -1.24
C ALA A 206 -16.62 24.71 -0.49
N THR A 207 -15.94 25.62 -1.19
CA THR A 207 -15.50 26.90 -0.62
C THR A 207 -16.69 27.75 -0.16
N LYS A 208 -17.72 27.90 -1.01
CA LYS A 208 -18.94 28.64 -0.67
C LYS A 208 -19.65 28.11 0.57
N VAL A 209 -19.76 26.79 0.72
CA VAL A 209 -20.42 26.17 1.88
C VAL A 209 -19.58 26.39 3.14
N TRP A 210 -18.26 26.21 3.05
CA TRP A 210 -17.36 26.49 4.17
C TRP A 210 -17.51 27.92 4.67
N ASP A 211 -17.42 28.89 3.76
CA ASP A 211 -17.47 30.31 4.10
C ASP A 211 -18.84 30.66 4.70
N TRP A 212 -19.93 30.13 4.15
CA TRP A 212 -21.26 30.30 4.74
C TRP A 212 -21.37 29.74 6.16
N THR A 213 -20.87 28.53 6.41
CA THR A 213 -20.91 27.90 7.75
C THR A 213 -20.16 28.74 8.79
N ARG A 214 -19.06 29.40 8.39
CA ARG A 214 -18.35 30.35 9.23
C ARG A 214 -19.14 31.65 9.41
N ASP A 215 -19.62 32.25 8.33
CA ASP A 215 -20.30 33.55 8.34
C ASP A 215 -21.62 33.53 9.11
N VAL A 216 -22.36 32.42 9.05
CA VAL A 216 -23.60 32.22 9.82
C VAL A 216 -23.33 31.96 11.31
N GLY A 217 -22.09 31.63 11.68
CA GLY A 217 -21.68 31.39 13.07
C GLY A 217 -21.82 29.95 13.57
N PHE A 218 -22.03 28.98 12.68
CA PHE A 218 -22.06 27.55 13.06
C PHE A 218 -20.65 27.00 13.33
N LEU A 219 -19.63 27.55 12.66
CA LEU A 219 -18.22 27.36 12.95
C LEU A 219 -17.70 28.54 13.78
N THR A 220 -17.27 28.28 15.02
CA THR A 220 -16.69 29.30 15.89
C THR A 220 -15.25 29.63 15.52
N ASP A 221 -14.71 30.74 16.06
CA ASP A 221 -13.30 31.12 15.86
C ASP A 221 -12.30 30.06 16.39
N ASP A 222 -12.69 29.29 17.41
CA ASP A 222 -11.94 28.16 17.96
C ASP A 222 -12.19 26.83 17.20
N TYR A 223 -12.77 26.90 16.00
CA TYR A 223 -13.07 25.76 15.14
C TYR A 223 -14.03 24.72 15.76
N MET A 224 -14.91 25.17 16.67
CA MET A 224 -15.97 24.34 17.22
C MET A 224 -17.20 24.42 16.31
N PHE A 225 -17.87 23.29 16.11
CA PHE A 225 -19.08 23.21 15.30
C PHE A 225 -20.30 23.09 16.20
N TYR A 226 -21.18 24.09 16.16
CA TYR A 226 -22.51 24.04 16.74
C TYR A 226 -23.47 23.23 15.85
N ASP A 227 -24.62 22.84 16.40
CA ASP A 227 -25.52 21.94 15.68
C ASP A 227 -26.31 22.66 14.58
N GLY A 228 -26.78 23.88 14.84
CA GLY A 228 -27.53 24.66 13.87
C GLY A 228 -28.34 25.78 14.49
N ALA A 229 -29.24 26.35 13.70
CA ALA A 229 -30.20 27.35 14.16
C ALA A 229 -31.45 27.38 13.25
N ASP A 230 -32.55 27.89 13.80
CA ASP A 230 -33.79 28.06 13.05
C ASP A 230 -33.75 29.32 12.18
N ASP A 231 -34.18 29.20 10.94
CA ASP A 231 -34.15 30.28 9.96
C ASP A 231 -35.21 31.37 10.20
N VAL A 232 -36.25 31.08 10.99
CA VAL A 232 -37.21 32.08 11.50
C VAL A 232 -36.50 33.10 12.39
N SER A 233 -35.43 32.67 13.09
CA SER A 233 -34.55 33.56 13.86
C SER A 233 -33.42 34.19 13.04
N ASN A 234 -33.47 34.04 11.70
CA ASN A 234 -32.36 34.34 10.80
C ASN A 234 -31.03 33.68 11.25
N CYS A 235 -31.14 32.46 11.79
CA CYS A 235 -30.03 31.66 12.31
C CYS A 235 -29.20 32.35 13.41
N THR A 236 -29.83 33.17 14.27
CA THR A 236 -29.12 33.90 15.35
C THR A 236 -29.18 33.21 16.71
N HIS A 237 -30.04 32.21 16.88
CA HIS A 237 -30.17 31.41 18.11
C HIS A 237 -29.63 30.00 17.90
N PHE A 238 -28.36 29.80 18.24
CA PHE A 238 -27.66 28.54 18.01
C PHE A 238 -28.02 27.45 19.03
N ASP A 239 -28.29 26.25 18.54
CA ASP A 239 -28.12 25.04 19.32
C ASP A 239 -26.61 24.74 19.41
N LYS A 240 -26.07 24.80 20.62
CA LYS A 240 -24.63 24.69 20.88
C LYS A 240 -24.18 23.28 21.23
N ILE A 241 -25.05 22.28 21.12
CA ILE A 241 -24.66 20.89 21.32
C ILE A 241 -23.59 20.53 20.27
N GLN A 242 -22.57 19.82 20.72
CA GLN A 242 -21.41 19.44 19.90
C GLN A 242 -21.42 17.93 19.73
N TRP A 243 -21.62 17.50 18.49
CA TRP A 243 -21.63 16.11 18.06
C TRP A 243 -20.36 15.79 17.29
N THR A 244 -19.74 14.62 17.49
CA THR A 244 -18.45 14.28 16.86
C THR A 244 -18.47 14.31 15.34
N TYR A 245 -19.59 13.93 14.72
CA TYR A 245 -19.73 13.83 13.28
C TYR A 245 -19.69 15.19 12.56
N ASN A 246 -20.06 16.30 13.23
CA ASN A 246 -20.07 17.64 12.65
C ASN A 246 -18.64 18.10 12.30
N PRO A 247 -17.65 18.15 13.22
CA PRO A 247 -16.28 18.42 12.84
C PRO A 247 -15.71 17.32 11.92
N GLY A 248 -16.11 16.06 12.09
CA GLY A 248 -15.62 14.97 11.26
C GLY A 248 -15.95 15.12 9.77
N VAL A 249 -17.18 15.54 9.44
CA VAL A 249 -17.61 15.69 8.04
C VAL A 249 -16.87 16.85 7.36
N TYR A 250 -16.62 17.94 8.10
CA TYR A 250 -15.81 19.07 7.61
C TYR A 250 -14.32 18.73 7.57
N LEU A 251 -13.82 17.86 8.44
CA LEU A 251 -12.41 17.46 8.45
C LEU A 251 -12.03 16.77 7.13
N LEU A 252 -12.80 15.76 6.71
CA LEU A 252 -12.52 15.06 5.46
C LEU A 252 -12.71 15.97 4.24
N GLY A 253 -13.73 16.83 4.25
CA GLY A 253 -13.93 17.81 3.19
C GLY A 253 -12.74 18.78 3.07
N ALA A 254 -12.28 19.36 4.18
CA ALA A 254 -11.13 20.26 4.21
C ALA A 254 -9.83 19.57 3.77
N ALA A 255 -9.59 18.35 4.27
CA ALA A 255 -8.42 17.56 3.86
C ALA A 255 -8.46 17.19 2.36
N SER A 256 -9.65 16.92 1.82
CA SER A 256 -9.86 16.69 0.38
C SER A 256 -9.61 17.95 -0.45
N MET A 257 -10.03 19.12 0.05
CA MET A 257 -9.73 20.41 -0.59
C MET A 257 -8.23 20.72 -0.54
N TYR A 258 -7.54 20.47 0.57
CA TYR A 258 -6.09 20.59 0.69
C TYR A 258 -5.36 19.70 -0.35
N ASN A 259 -5.83 18.46 -0.53
CA ASN A 259 -5.31 17.55 -1.54
C ASN A 259 -5.55 18.05 -2.97
N PHE A 260 -6.79 18.46 -3.28
CA PHE A 260 -7.20 18.96 -4.59
C PHE A 260 -6.44 20.23 -5.00
N THR A 261 -6.27 21.16 -4.05
CA THR A 261 -5.56 22.44 -4.25
C THR A 261 -4.04 22.30 -4.17
N ASN A 262 -3.51 21.08 -4.11
CA ASN A 262 -2.10 20.77 -4.09
C ASN A 262 -1.33 21.48 -2.96
N GLY A 263 -1.89 21.44 -1.75
CA GLY A 263 -1.19 21.88 -0.54
C GLY A 263 -1.48 23.32 -0.11
N ASP A 264 -2.62 23.90 -0.50
CA ASP A 264 -2.99 25.27 -0.18
C ASP A 264 -2.91 25.56 1.34
N PRO A 265 -2.21 26.63 1.77
CA PRO A 265 -2.01 26.93 3.19
C PRO A 265 -3.31 27.17 3.98
N MET A 266 -4.34 27.75 3.36
CA MET A 266 -5.61 27.99 4.04
C MET A 266 -6.31 26.66 4.32
N TRP A 267 -6.37 25.74 3.36
CA TRP A 267 -6.94 24.41 3.61
C TRP A 267 -6.09 23.59 4.58
N LYS A 268 -4.76 23.76 4.58
CA LYS A 268 -3.88 23.16 5.60
C LYS A 268 -4.28 23.60 7.01
N GLU A 269 -4.37 24.91 7.24
CA GLU A 269 -4.75 25.48 8.53
C GLU A 269 -6.14 25.01 8.95
N ARG A 270 -7.12 25.08 8.05
CA ARG A 270 -8.50 24.61 8.31
C ARG A 270 -8.52 23.15 8.77
N THR A 271 -7.80 22.26 8.08
CA THR A 271 -7.70 20.84 8.46
C THR A 271 -7.03 20.66 9.81
N GLU A 272 -5.93 21.37 10.08
CA GLU A 272 -5.19 21.29 11.34
C GLU A 272 -6.03 21.76 12.54
N GLN A 273 -6.73 22.88 12.39
CA GLN A 273 -7.54 23.46 13.46
C GLN A 273 -8.78 22.62 13.77
N ILE A 274 -9.40 21.97 12.77
CA ILE A 274 -10.47 21.01 13.04
C ILE A 274 -9.95 19.83 13.87
N ILE A 275 -8.76 19.29 13.55
CA ILE A 275 -8.16 18.19 14.34
C ILE A 275 -7.91 18.64 15.78
N ASN A 276 -7.40 19.87 15.96
CA ASN A 276 -7.17 20.41 17.28
C ASN A 276 -8.48 20.55 18.07
N SER A 277 -9.54 21.07 17.44
CA SER A 277 -10.84 21.26 18.10
C SER A 277 -11.51 19.93 18.48
N THR A 278 -11.30 18.85 17.71
CA THR A 278 -11.82 17.51 18.05
C THR A 278 -11.30 16.95 19.36
N SER A 279 -10.23 17.53 19.95
CA SER A 279 -9.65 17.08 21.22
C SER A 279 -10.67 17.03 22.37
N ILE A 280 -11.75 17.82 22.31
CA ILE A 280 -12.83 17.79 23.32
C ILE A 280 -13.63 16.50 23.39
N PHE A 281 -13.54 15.65 22.36
CA PHE A 281 -14.22 14.36 22.28
C PHE A 281 -13.33 13.20 22.76
N PHE A 282 -12.06 13.48 23.08
CA PHE A 282 -11.12 12.49 23.58
C PHE A 282 -10.94 12.66 25.09
N VAL A 283 -11.19 11.60 25.85
CA VAL A 283 -11.04 11.63 27.31
C VAL A 283 -9.58 11.47 27.73
N ASN A 284 -9.25 11.96 28.93
CA ASN A 284 -7.90 11.83 29.50
C ASN A 284 -7.67 10.49 30.22
N ASN A 285 -8.74 9.79 30.60
CA ASN A 285 -8.65 8.49 31.27
C ASN A 285 -9.85 7.60 30.90
N PRO A 286 -9.65 6.52 30.11
CA PRO A 286 -8.39 6.14 29.45
C PRO A 286 -7.96 7.21 28.43
N LYS A 287 -6.66 7.46 28.30
CA LYS A 287 -6.15 8.58 27.47
C LYS A 287 -6.49 8.38 25.99
N ASP A 288 -6.89 9.45 25.32
CA ASP A 288 -7.14 9.53 23.88
C ASP A 288 -8.26 8.58 23.39
N VAL A 289 -9.20 8.23 24.27
CA VAL A 289 -10.38 7.44 23.91
C VAL A 289 -11.54 8.35 23.53
N LEU A 290 -12.09 8.10 22.34
CA LEU A 290 -13.18 8.88 21.77
C LEU A 290 -14.53 8.59 22.45
N GLN A 291 -15.30 9.65 22.68
CA GLN A 291 -16.60 9.62 23.38
C GLN A 291 -17.56 10.68 22.83
N GLU A 292 -18.86 10.35 22.78
CA GLU A 292 -19.91 11.35 22.55
C GLU A 292 -20.15 12.17 23.82
N ARG A 293 -19.42 13.28 23.96
CA ARG A 293 -19.42 14.11 25.17
C ARG A 293 -20.82 14.57 25.61
N ALA A 294 -21.72 14.83 24.65
CA ALA A 294 -23.04 15.39 24.93
C ALA A 294 -24.00 14.38 25.59
N CYS A 295 -23.87 13.08 25.29
CA CYS A 295 -24.88 12.08 25.66
C CYS A 295 -24.32 10.85 26.39
N GLU A 296 -23.08 10.44 26.12
CA GLU A 296 -22.52 9.18 26.62
C GLU A 296 -22.27 9.22 28.14
N PRO A 297 -21.74 10.31 28.74
CA PRO A 297 -21.53 10.39 30.19
C PRO A 297 -22.83 10.33 31.01
N VAL A 298 -23.95 10.76 30.42
CA VAL A 298 -25.26 10.87 31.08
C VAL A 298 -26.29 9.82 30.64
N ASN A 299 -25.91 8.90 29.74
CA ASN A 299 -26.76 7.82 29.20
C ASN A 299 -28.00 8.32 28.45
N THR A 300 -27.84 9.36 27.63
CA THR A 300 -28.95 9.92 26.84
C THR A 300 -28.71 9.82 25.34
N CYS A 301 -27.81 8.93 24.90
CA CYS A 301 -27.54 8.75 23.48
C CYS A 301 -28.70 8.02 22.80
N GLU A 302 -29.36 8.71 21.88
CA GLU A 302 -30.39 8.13 21.00
C GLU A 302 -29.75 7.31 19.87
N VAL A 303 -30.59 6.59 19.12
CA VAL A 303 -30.19 5.65 18.04
C VAL A 303 -29.14 6.27 17.11
N ASP A 304 -29.40 7.47 16.59
CA ASP A 304 -28.47 8.17 15.70
C ASP A 304 -27.09 8.41 16.33
N GLN A 305 -27.10 8.96 17.55
CA GLN A 305 -25.90 9.48 18.22
C GLN A 305 -24.90 8.38 18.56
N ARG A 306 -25.37 7.14 18.70
CA ARG A 306 -24.53 5.97 19.00
C ARG A 306 -23.54 5.65 17.88
N SER A 307 -23.82 6.10 16.66
CA SER A 307 -22.97 5.89 15.49
C SER A 307 -21.95 7.02 15.24
N PHE A 308 -22.17 8.22 15.77
CA PHE A 308 -21.48 9.45 15.36
C PHE A 308 -19.95 9.38 15.48
N LYS A 309 -19.46 8.87 16.61
CA LYS A 309 -18.01 8.74 16.84
C LYS A 309 -17.32 7.78 15.87
N GLY A 310 -18.06 6.81 15.34
CA GLY A 310 -17.58 5.96 14.24
C GLY A 310 -17.25 6.77 13.00
N TYR A 311 -18.12 7.71 12.63
CA TYR A 311 -17.92 8.56 11.46
C TYR A 311 -16.75 9.52 11.66
N LEU A 312 -16.62 10.12 12.84
CA LEU A 312 -15.44 10.94 13.16
C LEU A 312 -14.17 10.10 13.01
N ALA A 313 -14.14 8.89 13.56
CA ALA A 313 -12.97 8.00 13.43
C ALA A 313 -12.64 7.68 11.97
N ARG A 314 -13.64 7.26 11.17
CA ARG A 314 -13.49 6.98 9.73
C ARG A 314 -12.96 8.20 8.98
N TRP A 315 -13.54 9.38 9.22
CA TRP A 315 -13.16 10.61 8.51
C TRP A 315 -11.83 11.16 8.96
N MET A 316 -11.46 11.03 10.23
CA MET A 316 -10.12 11.32 10.72
C MET A 316 -9.09 10.41 10.02
N ALA A 317 -9.34 9.10 9.98
CA ALA A 317 -8.47 8.15 9.30
C ALA A 317 -8.32 8.49 7.81
N ALA A 318 -9.43 8.69 7.08
CA ALA A 318 -9.41 9.09 5.67
C ALA A 318 -8.69 10.43 5.43
N SER A 319 -8.80 11.37 6.37
CA SER A 319 -8.10 12.66 6.29
C SER A 319 -6.60 12.50 6.36
N THR A 320 -6.08 11.49 7.07
CA THR A 320 -4.64 11.18 7.04
C THR A 320 -4.16 10.72 5.67
N GLN A 321 -5.03 10.27 4.76
CA GLN A 321 -4.67 9.95 3.38
C GLN A 321 -4.68 11.19 2.48
N MET A 322 -5.58 12.13 2.76
CA MET A 322 -5.75 13.35 1.96
C MET A 322 -4.79 14.47 2.38
N ALA A 323 -4.49 14.55 3.68
CA ALA A 323 -3.62 15.50 4.36
C ALA A 323 -2.63 14.83 5.35
N PRO A 324 -1.65 14.02 4.89
CA PRO A 324 -0.67 13.31 5.71
C PRO A 324 0.11 14.04 6.80
N PHE A 325 0.22 15.37 6.78
CA PHE A 325 0.78 16.10 7.93
C PHE A 325 -0.03 15.87 9.23
N THR A 326 -1.26 15.36 9.11
CA THR A 326 -2.15 15.05 10.24
C THR A 326 -1.89 13.68 10.88
N TYR A 327 -1.08 12.82 10.24
CA TYR A 327 -0.91 11.42 10.63
C TYR A 327 -0.45 11.23 12.07
N ASP A 328 0.64 11.93 12.45
CA ASP A 328 1.26 11.80 13.78
C ASP A 328 0.36 12.30 14.91
N THR A 329 -0.63 13.14 14.60
CA THR A 329 -1.64 13.59 15.55
C THR A 329 -2.84 12.66 15.62
N VAL A 330 -3.31 12.19 14.46
CA VAL A 330 -4.57 11.45 14.33
C VAL A 330 -4.41 9.97 14.71
N ILE A 331 -3.41 9.28 14.17
CA ILE A 331 -3.29 7.83 14.30
C ILE A 331 -3.08 7.36 15.74
N PRO A 332 -2.25 8.02 16.58
CA PRO A 332 -2.13 7.62 17.99
C PRO A 332 -3.48 7.67 18.74
N ARG A 333 -4.29 8.70 18.52
CA ARG A 333 -5.63 8.84 19.13
C ARG A 333 -6.58 7.75 18.67
N LEU A 334 -6.60 7.51 17.37
CA LEU A 334 -7.43 6.47 16.77
C LEU A 334 -7.02 5.07 17.24
N ARG A 335 -5.73 4.78 17.39
CA ARG A 335 -5.24 3.50 17.93
C ARG A 335 -5.65 3.31 19.39
N ALA A 336 -5.58 4.35 20.22
CA ALA A 336 -6.05 4.30 21.60
C ALA A 336 -7.56 4.01 21.68
N SER A 337 -8.35 4.72 20.86
CA SER A 337 -9.80 4.50 20.76
C SER A 337 -10.16 3.10 20.25
N ALA A 338 -9.47 2.60 19.22
CA ALA A 338 -9.67 1.25 18.69
C ALA A 338 -9.35 0.16 19.73
N THR A 339 -8.30 0.38 20.55
CA THR A 339 -7.93 -0.53 21.64
C THR A 339 -9.05 -0.60 22.67
N ALA A 340 -9.57 0.56 23.07
CA ALA A 340 -10.64 0.66 24.05
C ALA A 340 -11.96 0.08 23.51
N ALA A 341 -12.30 0.33 22.24
CA ALA A 341 -13.47 -0.22 21.57
C ALA A 341 -13.41 -1.76 21.53
N ALA A 342 -12.27 -2.35 21.14
CA ALA A 342 -12.13 -3.80 21.11
C ALA A 342 -12.36 -4.46 22.48
N LYS A 343 -11.98 -3.80 23.58
CA LYS A 343 -12.25 -4.30 24.94
C LYS A 343 -13.74 -4.34 25.27
N THR A 344 -14.59 -3.55 24.60
CA THR A 344 -16.05 -3.62 24.78
C THR A 344 -16.70 -4.73 23.94
N CYS A 345 -16.00 -5.27 22.93
CA CYS A 345 -16.48 -6.32 22.02
C CYS A 345 -16.44 -7.72 22.65
N THR A 346 -17.18 -7.89 23.74
CA THR A 346 -17.25 -9.13 24.53
C THR A 346 -18.69 -9.60 24.76
N GLY A 347 -19.67 -8.90 24.21
CA GLY A 347 -21.10 -9.15 24.40
C GLY A 347 -21.75 -10.06 23.37
N GLY A 348 -23.04 -10.32 23.57
CA GLY A 348 -23.86 -11.07 22.61
C GLY A 348 -23.61 -12.58 22.57
N ALA A 349 -24.42 -13.28 21.77
CA ALA A 349 -24.41 -14.74 21.66
C ALA A 349 -23.11 -15.29 21.06
N ASP A 350 -22.44 -14.50 20.23
CA ASP A 350 -21.17 -14.83 19.57
C ASP A 350 -19.94 -14.21 20.27
N GLN A 351 -20.13 -13.53 21.41
CA GLN A 351 -19.07 -12.83 22.15
C GLN A 351 -18.32 -11.79 21.30
N ALA A 352 -19.03 -11.19 20.33
CA ALA A 352 -18.49 -10.20 19.40
C ALA A 352 -19.26 -8.87 19.39
N ALA A 353 -20.37 -8.76 20.15
CA ALA A 353 -21.08 -7.49 20.26
C ALA A 353 -20.25 -6.49 21.06
N CYS A 354 -20.02 -5.33 20.46
CA CYS A 354 -19.34 -4.19 21.06
C CYS A 354 -20.31 -3.31 21.84
N GLY A 355 -19.80 -2.65 22.88
CA GLY A 355 -20.55 -1.67 23.68
C GLY A 355 -20.28 -0.25 23.22
N LEU A 356 -21.23 0.65 23.51
CA LEU A 356 -21.12 2.08 23.22
C LEU A 356 -19.96 2.69 24.02
N LYS A 357 -19.85 2.42 25.31
CA LYS A 357 -18.91 3.11 26.21
C LYS A 357 -17.49 2.55 26.18
N TRP A 358 -16.71 2.95 25.18
CA TRP A 358 -15.30 2.55 25.04
C TRP A 358 -14.46 2.97 26.25
N THR A 359 -14.81 4.08 26.89
CA THR A 359 -14.15 4.58 28.12
C THR A 359 -14.28 3.63 29.31
N ALA A 360 -15.31 2.77 29.33
CA ALA A 360 -15.50 1.78 30.38
C ALA A 360 -14.69 0.49 30.15
N GLU A 361 -14.16 0.29 28.94
CA GLU A 361 -13.39 -0.90 28.52
C GLU A 361 -14.08 -2.24 28.83
N LYS A 362 -15.42 -2.24 28.88
CA LYS A 362 -16.26 -3.41 29.10
C LYS A 362 -17.55 -3.27 28.30
N TRP A 363 -18.15 -4.40 27.94
CA TRP A 363 -19.48 -4.38 27.32
C TRP A 363 -20.50 -3.77 28.30
N ASP A 364 -21.33 -2.86 27.80
CA ASP A 364 -22.34 -2.12 28.57
C ASP A 364 -23.74 -2.74 28.47
N GLY A 365 -23.88 -3.84 27.74
CA GLY A 365 -25.15 -4.56 27.57
C GLY A 365 -26.00 -4.05 26.40
N GLU A 366 -25.53 -3.02 25.68
CA GLU A 366 -26.20 -2.50 24.49
C GLU A 366 -25.70 -3.23 23.23
N GLN A 367 -26.61 -3.41 22.27
CA GLN A 367 -26.31 -4.02 20.98
C GLN A 367 -27.28 -3.46 19.93
N ASP A 368 -26.78 -2.55 19.10
CA ASP A 368 -27.49 -1.97 17.96
C ASP A 368 -26.55 -1.71 16.77
N VAL A 369 -27.13 -1.36 15.62
CA VAL A 369 -26.39 -1.09 14.37
C VAL A 369 -25.35 0.01 14.56
N GLY A 370 -25.75 1.15 15.12
CA GLY A 370 -24.86 2.30 15.33
C GLY A 370 -23.64 1.98 16.18
N ILE A 371 -23.80 1.22 17.27
CA ILE A 371 -22.70 0.79 18.15
C ILE A 371 -21.75 -0.16 17.41
N GLN A 372 -22.29 -1.17 16.72
CA GLN A 372 -21.45 -2.12 15.99
C GLN A 372 -20.74 -1.45 14.82
N MET A 373 -21.42 -0.55 14.11
CA MET A 373 -20.85 0.26 13.04
C MET A 373 -19.72 1.15 13.58
N ALA A 374 -19.93 1.84 14.71
CA ALA A 374 -18.89 2.70 15.28
C ALA A 374 -17.62 1.92 15.66
N ALA A 375 -17.77 0.69 16.15
CA ALA A 375 -16.64 -0.20 16.40
C ALA A 375 -15.99 -0.72 15.11
N LEU A 376 -16.79 -1.06 14.09
CA LEU A 376 -16.30 -1.53 12.79
C LEU A 376 -15.49 -0.44 12.07
N GLU A 377 -15.90 0.82 12.20
CA GLU A 377 -15.23 1.98 11.59
C GLU A 377 -13.84 2.27 12.18
N MET A 378 -13.42 1.50 13.20
CA MET A 378 -12.03 1.48 13.66
C MET A 378 -11.12 0.53 12.85
N ALA A 379 -11.70 -0.36 12.03
CA ALA A 379 -10.98 -1.27 11.13
C ALA A 379 -9.95 -0.60 10.19
N PRO A 380 -10.24 0.57 9.59
CA PRO A 380 -9.30 1.26 8.72
C PRO A 380 -7.97 1.52 9.41
N ILE A 381 -7.94 1.82 10.71
CA ILE A 381 -6.75 2.32 11.43
C ILE A 381 -5.59 1.33 11.41
N SER A 382 -5.87 0.02 11.52
CA SER A 382 -4.83 -1.01 11.56
C SER A 382 -4.52 -1.60 10.18
N CYS A 383 -5.52 -1.71 9.29
CA CYS A 383 -5.30 -2.13 7.90
C CYS A 383 -4.64 -1.01 7.06
N MET A 384 -4.81 0.25 7.44
CA MET A 384 -4.05 1.38 6.91
C MET A 384 -2.58 1.32 7.35
N GLY A 385 -2.17 0.59 8.39
CA GLY A 385 -0.73 0.39 8.67
C GLY A 385 0.03 -0.21 7.48
N THR A 386 -0.63 -1.07 6.68
CA THR A 386 -0.06 -1.66 5.47
C THR A 386 -0.32 -0.84 4.20
N GLN A 387 -1.50 -0.21 4.04
CA GLN A 387 -1.82 0.62 2.85
C GLN A 387 -1.34 2.08 2.95
N LEU A 388 -1.23 2.64 4.15
CA LEU A 388 -0.74 4.00 4.40
C LEU A 388 0.79 4.04 4.37
N ASN A 389 1.51 2.97 4.66
CA ASN A 389 2.94 2.92 4.28
C ASN A 389 3.12 3.12 2.76
N ILE A 390 2.11 2.80 1.94
CA ILE A 390 2.09 3.06 0.49
C ILE A 390 1.59 4.49 0.19
N TYR A 391 0.57 5.00 0.89
CA TYR A 391 -0.03 6.33 0.67
C TYR A 391 0.66 7.51 1.40
N LEU A 392 1.05 7.35 2.66
CA LEU A 392 1.90 8.29 3.41
C LEU A 392 3.26 8.40 2.75
N SER A 393 3.80 7.30 2.22
CA SER A 393 4.94 7.41 1.34
C SER A 393 4.54 8.18 0.06
N ALA A 394 3.45 7.85 -0.67
CA ALA A 394 2.90 8.63 -1.81
C ALA A 394 2.74 10.15 -1.58
N TYR A 395 2.48 10.57 -0.35
CA TYR A 395 2.13 11.96 -0.03
C TYR A 395 3.22 12.75 0.72
N LEU A 396 3.98 12.12 1.62
CA LEU A 396 5.30 12.65 2.03
C LEU A 396 6.23 12.75 0.79
N ARG A 397 5.90 12.05 -0.31
CA ARG A 397 6.50 12.22 -1.65
C ARG A 397 6.00 13.46 -2.42
N LYS A 398 4.90 14.12 -2.01
CA LYS A 398 4.30 15.30 -2.68
C LYS A 398 4.46 16.60 -1.87
N THR A 399 4.34 16.56 -0.54
CA THR A 399 4.61 17.72 0.32
C THR A 399 6.09 17.78 0.65
N MET A 400 6.83 18.47 -0.21
CA MET A 400 8.21 18.89 0.05
C MET A 400 8.22 19.92 1.18
N ASP A 401 8.25 19.46 2.43
CA ASP A 401 9.17 20.11 3.36
C ASP A 401 10.58 19.84 2.81
N GLY A 402 11.33 20.92 2.57
CA GLY A 402 12.41 20.98 1.57
C GLY A 402 13.41 19.82 1.57
N ILE A 403 13.96 19.53 0.38
CA ILE A 403 15.07 18.56 0.21
C ILE A 403 16.15 18.87 1.25
N PRO A 404 16.49 17.92 2.14
CA PRO A 404 17.44 18.19 3.20
C PRO A 404 18.83 18.44 2.60
N THR A 405 19.66 19.20 3.32
CA THR A 405 21.05 19.42 2.89
C THR A 405 21.92 18.18 3.06
N HIS A 406 21.53 17.26 3.94
CA HIS A 406 22.23 16.01 4.23
C HIS A 406 21.25 14.83 4.36
N CYS A 407 21.72 13.63 4.09
CA CYS A 407 20.97 12.38 4.25
C CYS A 407 21.85 11.25 4.79
N LYS A 408 21.24 10.19 5.31
CA LYS A 408 21.99 9.01 5.73
C LYS A 408 22.51 8.22 4.50
N ALA A 409 23.70 7.66 4.64
CA ALA A 409 24.34 6.81 3.65
C ALA A 409 25.19 5.72 4.31
N GLY A 410 25.15 4.52 3.74
CA GLY A 410 26.16 3.50 3.92
C GLY A 410 27.45 3.90 3.23
N VAL A 411 28.49 4.10 4.01
CA VAL A 411 29.84 4.43 3.54
C VAL A 411 30.81 3.32 3.90
N VAL A 412 31.79 3.13 3.03
CA VAL A 412 32.83 2.13 3.19
C VAL A 412 34.07 2.78 3.77
N GLU A 413 34.57 2.20 4.86
CA GLU A 413 35.89 2.50 5.39
C GLU A 413 36.86 1.36 5.03
N ASN A 414 38.12 1.72 4.81
CA ASN A 414 39.19 0.80 4.45
C ASN A 414 38.84 -0.15 3.28
N PRO A 415 38.43 0.35 2.08
CA PRO A 415 38.14 -0.52 0.94
C PRO A 415 39.28 -1.51 0.67
N GLY A 416 38.95 -2.77 0.46
CA GLY A 416 39.90 -3.88 0.48
C GLY A 416 39.37 -5.08 1.26
N PRO A 417 40.20 -6.10 1.53
CA PRO A 417 39.79 -7.30 2.27
C PRO A 417 39.17 -7.02 3.66
N ASP A 418 39.61 -5.93 4.30
CA ASP A 418 39.21 -5.54 5.66
C ASP A 418 38.16 -4.42 5.68
N PHE A 419 37.44 -4.22 4.57
CA PHE A 419 36.43 -3.16 4.49
C PHE A 419 35.38 -3.29 5.60
N THR A 420 34.91 -2.15 6.08
CA THR A 420 33.74 -2.06 6.97
C THR A 420 32.73 -1.09 6.39
N VAL A 421 31.45 -1.33 6.69
CA VAL A 421 30.35 -0.43 6.31
C VAL A 421 29.86 0.31 7.54
N LYS A 422 29.70 1.62 7.44
CA LYS A 422 29.11 2.47 8.47
C LYS A 422 28.00 3.32 7.89
N VAL A 423 27.07 3.74 8.74
CA VAL A 423 26.05 4.72 8.36
C VAL A 423 26.52 6.09 8.80
N GLU A 424 26.66 7.00 7.83
CA GLU A 424 27.06 8.40 8.03
C GLU A 424 26.01 9.35 7.46
N SER A 425 26.02 10.59 7.94
CA SER A 425 25.30 11.70 7.29
C SER A 425 26.18 12.30 6.20
N VAL A 426 25.69 12.34 4.96
CA VAL A 426 26.40 12.85 3.78
C VAL A 426 25.59 13.95 3.09
N PRO A 427 26.23 14.89 2.36
CA PRO A 427 25.50 15.93 1.63
C PRO A 427 24.55 15.36 0.56
N VAL A 428 23.36 15.94 0.42
CA VAL A 428 22.45 15.61 -0.68
C VAL A 428 22.95 16.26 -1.98
N PRO A 429 23.19 15.48 -3.05
CA PRO A 429 23.68 16.01 -4.31
C PRO A 429 22.63 16.88 -5.02
N GLN A 430 23.10 17.85 -5.82
CA GLN A 430 22.23 18.68 -6.66
C GLN A 430 22.21 18.15 -8.10
N PRO A 431 21.03 17.96 -8.72
CA PRO A 431 20.95 17.52 -10.10
C PRO A 431 21.38 18.64 -11.06
N GLY A 432 22.10 18.29 -12.13
CA GLY A 432 22.35 19.18 -13.24
C GLY A 432 21.14 19.34 -14.18
N PRO A 433 21.27 20.09 -15.29
CA PRO A 433 20.14 20.38 -16.18
C PRO A 433 19.49 19.16 -16.84
N ASN A 434 20.21 18.05 -16.99
CA ASN A 434 19.71 16.81 -17.63
C ASN A 434 19.48 15.68 -16.62
N ASP A 435 19.58 15.98 -15.33
CA ASP A 435 19.55 14.98 -14.28
C ASP A 435 18.27 15.05 -13.46
N ILE A 436 17.96 13.95 -12.80
CA ILE A 436 16.95 13.87 -11.76
C ILE A 436 17.63 13.63 -10.42
N LEU A 437 17.08 14.21 -9.36
CA LEU A 437 17.37 13.81 -7.99
C LEU A 437 16.30 12.82 -7.55
N VAL A 438 16.72 11.63 -7.17
CA VAL A 438 15.84 10.57 -6.70
C VAL A 438 16.03 10.41 -5.20
N ARG A 439 14.94 10.54 -4.43
CA ARG A 439 14.88 10.06 -3.05
C ARG A 439 14.58 8.57 -3.11
N LEU A 440 15.57 7.74 -2.78
CA LEU A 440 15.43 6.31 -2.78
C LEU A 440 14.52 5.88 -1.62
N ASN A 441 13.55 5.02 -1.93
CA ASN A 441 12.72 4.35 -0.94
C ASN A 441 13.40 3.04 -0.52
N VAL A 442 13.95 2.31 -1.50
CA VAL A 442 14.55 1.00 -1.28
C VAL A 442 15.82 0.85 -2.12
N THR A 443 16.83 0.16 -1.59
CA THR A 443 17.93 -0.40 -2.39
C THR A 443 18.08 -1.89 -2.15
N GLY A 444 18.31 -2.66 -3.21
CA GLY A 444 18.74 -4.05 -3.11
C GLY A 444 20.21 -4.14 -2.70
N LEU A 445 20.59 -5.24 -2.02
CA LEU A 445 21.98 -5.62 -1.81
C LEU A 445 22.42 -6.65 -2.84
N CYS A 446 23.55 -6.38 -3.50
CA CYS A 446 24.12 -7.27 -4.50
C CYS A 446 25.51 -7.78 -4.11
N GLN A 447 25.84 -9.02 -4.47
CA GLN A 447 27.20 -9.54 -4.27
C GLN A 447 28.24 -8.72 -5.05
N SER A 448 27.86 -8.14 -6.19
CA SER A 448 28.73 -7.25 -6.95
C SER A 448 29.14 -5.99 -6.15
N ASP A 449 28.26 -5.47 -5.28
CA ASP A 449 28.64 -4.36 -4.39
C ASP A 449 29.73 -4.79 -3.40
N VAL A 450 29.66 -6.02 -2.89
CA VAL A 450 30.69 -6.60 -2.03
C VAL A 450 32.02 -6.68 -2.76
N HIS A 451 32.03 -7.10 -4.03
CA HIS A 451 33.24 -7.07 -4.86
C HIS A 451 33.78 -5.65 -5.09
N TYR A 452 32.92 -4.63 -5.20
CA TYR A 452 33.36 -3.23 -5.31
C TYR A 452 34.05 -2.75 -4.03
N MET A 453 33.51 -3.15 -2.87
CA MET A 453 34.08 -2.86 -1.55
C MET A 453 35.39 -3.60 -1.30
N LEU A 454 35.50 -4.86 -1.74
CA LEU A 454 36.72 -5.67 -1.67
C LEU A 454 37.79 -5.20 -2.67
N GLY A 455 37.39 -4.65 -3.81
CA GLY A 455 38.29 -4.26 -4.89
C GLY A 455 38.96 -5.44 -5.60
N ASP A 456 38.32 -6.61 -5.63
CA ASP A 456 38.92 -7.89 -6.04
C ASP A 456 38.65 -8.28 -7.51
N ILE A 457 37.77 -7.56 -8.21
CA ILE A 457 37.39 -7.80 -9.62
C ILE A 457 38.18 -6.94 -10.63
N GLY A 458 39.38 -6.48 -10.25
CA GLY A 458 40.29 -5.72 -11.14
C GLY A 458 39.99 -4.22 -11.26
N LEU A 459 38.90 -3.75 -10.63
CA LEU A 459 38.56 -2.34 -10.43
C LEU A 459 38.05 -2.17 -8.99
N SER A 460 38.37 -1.03 -8.36
CA SER A 460 37.96 -0.72 -6.99
C SER A 460 37.29 0.64 -6.94
N MET A 461 36.23 0.76 -6.13
CA MET A 461 35.52 2.01 -5.90
C MET A 461 36.42 3.13 -5.33
N SER A 462 37.45 2.74 -4.55
CA SER A 462 38.42 3.67 -3.97
C SER A 462 39.22 4.43 -5.02
N LYS A 463 39.51 3.80 -6.17
CA LYS A 463 40.20 4.43 -7.30
C LYS A 463 39.43 5.63 -7.88
N PHE A 464 38.11 5.64 -7.72
CA PHE A 464 37.22 6.69 -8.21
C PHE A 464 36.77 7.63 -7.08
N GLY A 465 37.31 7.49 -5.87
CA GLY A 465 36.92 8.30 -4.71
C GLY A 465 35.49 8.06 -4.23
N VAL A 466 34.86 6.95 -4.65
CA VAL A 466 33.51 6.60 -4.24
C VAL A 466 33.56 6.01 -2.84
N ARG A 467 32.70 6.52 -1.95
CA ARG A 467 32.56 6.03 -0.56
C ARG A 467 31.29 5.21 -0.34
N SER A 468 30.21 5.48 -1.06
CA SER A 468 28.93 4.77 -0.92
C SER A 468 28.69 3.86 -2.13
N PRO A 469 28.64 2.53 -1.95
CA PRO A 469 28.35 1.56 -3.01
C PRO A 469 26.83 1.38 -3.17
N GLY A 470 26.40 0.29 -3.82
CA GLY A 470 25.00 0.02 -4.12
C GLY A 470 24.64 0.43 -5.53
N HIS A 471 23.83 -0.38 -6.21
CA HIS A 471 23.46 -0.10 -7.59
C HIS A 471 22.07 -0.60 -8.00
N GLU A 472 21.19 -0.83 -7.01
CA GLU A 472 19.88 -1.44 -7.21
C GLU A 472 18.80 -0.60 -6.51
N GLY A 473 18.64 0.66 -6.91
CA GLY A 473 17.78 1.62 -6.21
C GLY A 473 16.39 1.77 -6.84
N ALA A 474 15.37 1.94 -6.02
CA ALA A 474 14.03 2.35 -6.44
C ALA A 474 13.53 3.48 -5.53
N GLY A 475 12.95 4.52 -6.14
CA GLY A 475 12.51 5.69 -5.40
C GLY A 475 11.76 6.69 -6.26
N ILE A 476 11.76 7.93 -5.80
CA ILE A 476 10.88 8.99 -6.29
C ILE A 476 11.70 10.19 -6.72
N VAL A 477 11.36 10.74 -7.87
CA VAL A 477 11.93 11.97 -8.38
C VAL A 477 11.48 13.14 -7.52
N VAL A 478 12.41 13.78 -6.82
CA VAL A 478 12.15 14.93 -5.93
C VAL A 478 12.65 16.25 -6.51
N LYS A 479 13.49 16.22 -7.55
CA LYS A 479 13.91 17.40 -8.31
C LYS A 479 14.29 17.00 -9.72
N VAL A 480 13.96 17.84 -10.70
CA VAL A 480 14.28 17.64 -12.11
C VAL A 480 15.13 18.80 -12.63
N GLY A 481 16.11 18.48 -13.48
CA GLY A 481 16.85 19.46 -14.24
C GLY A 481 15.99 20.13 -15.32
N ALA A 482 16.38 21.33 -15.74
CA ALA A 482 15.60 22.16 -16.66
C ALA A 482 15.36 21.55 -18.06
N ASN A 483 16.19 20.60 -18.49
CA ASN A 483 16.09 19.94 -19.79
C ASN A 483 15.43 18.57 -19.72
N VAL A 484 15.01 18.12 -18.54
CA VAL A 484 14.38 16.81 -18.36
C VAL A 484 12.95 16.85 -18.87
N THR A 485 12.63 15.98 -19.84
CA THR A 485 11.28 15.89 -20.44
C THR A 485 10.59 14.55 -20.19
N ASN A 486 11.33 13.53 -19.77
CA ASN A 486 10.85 12.16 -19.60
C ASN A 486 10.55 11.78 -18.14
N PHE A 487 10.76 12.70 -17.20
CA PHE A 487 10.41 12.57 -15.78
C PHE A 487 9.88 13.90 -15.24
N LYS A 488 8.94 13.84 -14.32
CA LYS A 488 8.49 14.97 -13.48
C LYS A 488 8.65 14.63 -12.00
N VAL A 489 8.65 15.66 -11.15
CA VAL A 489 8.62 15.47 -9.69
C VAL A 489 7.41 14.62 -9.32
N GLY A 490 7.62 13.64 -8.45
CA GLY A 490 6.63 12.64 -8.04
C GLY A 490 6.67 11.33 -8.84
N ASP A 491 7.33 11.31 -10.01
CA ASP A 491 7.49 10.06 -10.77
C ASP A 491 8.39 9.06 -10.02
N ARG A 492 8.16 7.77 -10.28
CA ARG A 492 9.01 6.70 -9.76
C ARG A 492 10.17 6.42 -10.70
N ALA A 493 11.38 6.37 -10.16
CA ALA A 493 12.60 6.15 -10.89
C ALA A 493 13.49 5.09 -10.24
N GLY A 494 14.10 4.27 -11.10
CA GLY A 494 14.99 3.19 -10.74
C GLY A 494 16.43 3.44 -11.18
N ILE A 495 17.37 3.02 -10.34
CA ILE A 495 18.82 3.16 -10.53
C ILE A 495 19.43 1.77 -10.73
N LYS A 496 20.20 1.63 -11.80
CA LYS A 496 20.80 0.37 -12.28
C LYS A 496 22.32 0.33 -12.03
N PRO A 497 22.95 -0.86 -12.19
CA PRO A 497 24.42 -1.01 -12.26
C PRO A 497 25.10 -0.05 -13.23
N MET A 498 24.45 0.24 -14.36
CA MET A 498 24.89 1.29 -15.28
C MET A 498 24.18 2.60 -14.96
N MET A 499 24.96 3.62 -14.62
CA MET A 499 24.48 4.99 -14.44
C MET A 499 24.25 5.66 -15.80
N ASP A 500 25.16 5.43 -16.76
CA ASP A 500 25.09 6.04 -18.08
C ASP A 500 25.98 5.31 -19.10
N THR A 501 25.76 5.62 -20.38
CA THR A 501 26.57 5.12 -21.51
C THR A 501 26.81 6.26 -22.52
N CYS A 502 27.69 6.05 -23.51
CA CYS A 502 28.01 7.12 -24.47
C CYS A 502 26.93 7.38 -25.53
N ASN A 503 25.96 6.47 -25.70
CA ASN A 503 24.88 6.56 -26.71
C ASN A 503 25.34 6.82 -28.16
N SER A 504 26.61 6.57 -28.47
CA SER A 504 27.24 6.96 -29.76
C SER A 504 28.16 5.90 -30.34
N CYS A 505 28.36 4.77 -29.66
CA CYS A 505 29.08 3.64 -30.22
C CYS A 505 28.11 2.57 -30.71
N SER A 506 28.56 1.68 -31.59
CA SER A 506 27.76 0.58 -32.13
C SER A 506 27.08 -0.24 -31.04
N LEU A 507 27.80 -0.55 -29.95
CA LEU A 507 27.26 -1.30 -28.82
C LEU A 507 26.05 -0.60 -28.16
N CYS A 508 26.02 0.73 -28.11
CA CYS A 508 24.90 1.48 -27.53
C CYS A 508 23.69 1.58 -28.47
N TRP A 509 23.89 1.39 -29.76
CA TRP A 509 22.83 1.40 -30.76
C TRP A 509 22.23 0.01 -30.97
N ASP A 510 23.03 -1.02 -30.70
CA ASP A 510 22.61 -2.42 -30.63
C ASP A 510 22.08 -2.78 -29.22
N ASP A 511 21.86 -4.06 -28.95
CA ASP A 511 21.36 -4.59 -27.67
C ASP A 511 22.46 -4.87 -26.64
N LYS A 512 23.64 -4.23 -26.81
CA LYS A 512 24.85 -4.46 -26.03
C LYS A 512 25.35 -3.20 -25.33
N GLU A 513 24.45 -2.26 -24.98
CA GLU A 513 24.86 -0.98 -24.39
C GLU A 513 25.60 -1.17 -23.05
N THR A 514 25.34 -2.30 -22.38
CA THR A 514 25.99 -2.68 -21.12
C THR A 514 27.48 -3.02 -21.26
N TYR A 515 27.96 -3.22 -22.49
CA TYR A 515 29.38 -3.42 -22.82
C TYR A 515 30.07 -2.15 -23.33
N CYS A 516 29.40 -1.00 -23.28
CA CYS A 516 29.96 0.28 -23.69
C CYS A 516 31.27 0.57 -22.93
N ARG A 517 32.37 0.80 -23.68
CA ARG A 517 33.69 1.13 -23.10
C ARG A 517 33.74 2.46 -22.34
N LYS A 518 32.74 3.32 -22.53
CA LYS A 518 32.54 4.59 -21.83
C LYS A 518 31.38 4.52 -20.83
N ALA A 519 30.96 3.32 -20.42
CA ALA A 519 29.91 3.14 -19.42
C ALA A 519 30.38 3.68 -18.06
N ILE A 520 29.43 4.25 -17.31
CA ILE A 520 29.63 4.73 -15.95
C ILE A 520 28.90 3.78 -15.01
N TYR A 521 29.61 3.20 -14.04
CA TYR A 521 29.07 2.20 -13.12
C TYR A 521 28.66 2.84 -11.80
N THR A 522 27.40 2.64 -11.40
CA THR A 522 26.83 3.11 -10.13
C THR A 522 27.47 2.36 -8.97
N GLY A 523 27.84 3.06 -7.89
CA GLY A 523 28.49 2.47 -6.71
C GLY A 523 29.96 2.08 -6.90
N MET A 524 30.48 2.06 -8.13
CA MET A 524 31.90 1.85 -8.43
C MET A 524 32.60 3.14 -8.89
N MET A 525 32.08 3.80 -9.92
CA MET A 525 32.71 5.00 -10.51
C MET A 525 32.07 6.30 -10.05
N VAL A 526 30.80 6.23 -9.64
CA VAL A 526 30.02 7.33 -9.06
C VAL A 526 29.32 6.82 -7.79
N PRO A 527 28.85 7.72 -6.90
CA PRO A 527 28.09 7.31 -5.71
C PRO A 527 26.96 6.34 -6.03
N GLY A 528 26.77 5.38 -5.14
CA GLY A 528 25.81 4.29 -5.29
C GLY A 528 24.49 4.50 -4.54
N THR A 529 23.68 3.46 -4.48
CA THR A 529 22.30 3.50 -3.95
C THR A 529 22.21 3.19 -2.46
N TYR A 530 23.31 2.96 -1.75
CA TYR A 530 23.30 2.81 -0.28
C TYR A 530 23.11 4.14 0.46
N GLN A 531 22.56 5.16 -0.20
CA GLN A 531 22.28 6.49 0.35
C GLN A 531 20.86 6.92 0.00
N GLN A 532 20.20 7.70 0.86
CA GLN A 532 18.78 8.03 0.68
C GLN A 532 18.49 8.93 -0.54
N TYR A 533 19.48 9.65 -1.06
CA TYR A 533 19.32 10.53 -2.22
C TYR A 533 20.43 10.32 -3.25
N LEU A 534 20.07 10.18 -4.52
CA LEU A 534 21.02 9.97 -5.60
C LEU A 534 20.64 10.79 -6.85
N VAL A 535 21.65 11.38 -7.50
CA VAL A 535 21.48 12.02 -8.81
C VAL A 535 21.71 10.99 -9.91
N SER A 536 20.83 10.99 -10.91
CA SER A 536 20.97 10.14 -12.09
C SER A 536 20.62 10.93 -13.37
N PRO A 537 21.34 10.71 -14.48
CA PRO A 537 20.93 11.23 -15.77
C PRO A 537 19.53 10.74 -16.13
N ALA A 538 18.60 11.67 -16.40
CA ALA A 538 17.21 11.33 -16.66
C ALA A 538 17.04 10.37 -17.85
N ARG A 539 17.97 10.43 -18.81
CA ARG A 539 17.99 9.56 -20.01
C ARG A 539 18.25 8.08 -19.74
N TYR A 540 18.83 7.75 -18.58
CA TYR A 540 19.25 6.38 -18.26
C TYR A 540 18.56 5.80 -17.03
N ALA A 541 18.03 6.65 -16.14
CA ALA A 541 17.11 6.22 -15.08
C ALA A 541 15.93 5.43 -15.65
N SER A 542 15.52 4.36 -14.96
CA SER A 542 14.42 3.51 -15.39
C SER A 542 13.09 4.04 -14.84
N PRO A 543 12.08 4.34 -15.67
CA PRO A 543 10.74 4.61 -15.16
C PRO A 543 10.19 3.31 -14.53
N ILE A 544 9.59 3.43 -13.35
CA ILE A 544 8.99 2.28 -12.65
C ILE A 544 7.47 2.35 -12.85
N PRO A 545 6.84 1.33 -13.46
CA PRO A 545 5.38 1.28 -13.62
C PRO A 545 4.64 1.29 -12.28
N ASP A 546 3.41 1.83 -12.29
CA ASP A 546 2.52 1.79 -11.13
C ASP A 546 2.13 0.35 -10.79
N GLY A 547 1.83 0.12 -9.50
CA GLY A 547 1.40 -1.20 -9.00
C GLY A 547 2.53 -2.18 -8.68
N ILE A 548 3.79 -1.86 -8.98
CA ILE A 548 4.96 -2.70 -8.61
C ILE A 548 5.57 -2.14 -7.31
N PRO A 549 5.63 -2.88 -6.19
CA PRO A 549 6.27 -2.41 -4.95
C PRO A 549 7.77 -2.12 -5.12
N ASP A 550 8.32 -1.16 -4.36
CA ASP A 550 9.73 -0.73 -4.49
C ASP A 550 10.72 -1.82 -4.06
N GLU A 551 10.34 -2.67 -3.12
CA GLU A 551 11.08 -3.87 -2.67
C GLU A 551 11.20 -4.95 -3.74
N ILE A 552 10.35 -4.90 -4.78
CA ILE A 552 10.45 -5.72 -5.99
C ILE A 552 11.19 -4.95 -7.09
N ALA A 553 10.89 -3.65 -7.24
CA ALA A 553 11.44 -2.83 -8.30
C ALA A 553 12.96 -2.60 -8.18
N ALA A 554 13.48 -2.38 -6.96
CA ALA A 554 14.90 -2.17 -6.73
C ALA A 554 15.72 -3.39 -7.20
N PRO A 555 15.41 -4.62 -6.76
CA PRO A 555 16.12 -5.82 -7.22
C PRO A 555 15.98 -6.13 -8.71
N ILE A 556 14.91 -5.68 -9.38
CA ILE A 556 14.77 -5.78 -10.84
C ILE A 556 15.86 -4.99 -11.57
N MET A 557 16.33 -3.88 -11.01
CA MET A 557 17.35 -3.02 -11.62
C MET A 557 18.67 -3.73 -11.93
N CYS A 558 18.99 -4.80 -11.21
CA CYS A 558 20.18 -5.60 -11.48
C CYS A 558 19.84 -7.09 -11.53
N SER A 559 19.43 -7.70 -10.41
CA SER A 559 19.34 -9.16 -10.32
C SER A 559 18.39 -9.79 -11.35
N ALA A 560 17.16 -9.30 -11.45
CA ALA A 560 16.18 -9.86 -12.40
C ALA A 560 16.52 -9.53 -13.85
N SER A 561 16.93 -8.30 -14.15
CA SER A 561 17.31 -7.92 -15.52
C SER A 561 18.58 -8.64 -15.99
N THR A 562 19.54 -8.90 -15.10
CA THR A 562 20.77 -9.68 -15.39
C THR A 562 20.43 -11.12 -15.75
N ILE A 563 19.63 -11.79 -14.93
CA ILE A 563 19.30 -13.20 -15.19
C ILE A 563 18.34 -13.35 -16.37
N TYR A 564 17.42 -12.40 -16.58
CA TYR A 564 16.59 -12.34 -17.79
C TYR A 564 17.47 -12.29 -19.05
N ARG A 565 18.45 -11.36 -19.10
CA ARG A 565 19.39 -11.26 -20.22
C ARG A 565 20.15 -12.58 -20.41
N SER A 566 20.61 -13.21 -19.32
CA SER A 566 21.28 -14.51 -19.42
C SER A 566 20.37 -15.60 -20.00
N ILE A 567 19.09 -15.64 -19.61
CA ILE A 567 18.13 -16.61 -20.15
C ILE A 567 17.92 -16.37 -21.64
N GLN A 568 17.75 -15.11 -22.06
CA GLN A 568 17.60 -14.77 -23.49
C GLN A 568 18.83 -15.17 -24.33
N GLU A 569 20.04 -14.89 -23.85
CA GLU A 569 21.28 -15.18 -24.58
C GLU A 569 21.60 -16.69 -24.64
N SER A 570 21.09 -17.47 -23.68
CA SER A 570 21.29 -18.92 -23.66
C SER A 570 20.58 -19.62 -24.84
N ARG A 571 19.52 -19.00 -25.37
CA ARG A 571 18.63 -19.52 -26.42
C ARG A 571 17.91 -20.81 -26.03
N LEU A 572 17.67 -21.01 -24.74
CA LEU A 572 16.78 -22.07 -24.27
C LEU A 572 15.34 -21.77 -24.72
N GLU A 573 14.59 -22.83 -24.96
CA GLU A 573 13.19 -22.79 -25.38
C GLU A 573 12.26 -23.32 -24.28
N PRO A 574 10.94 -23.03 -24.33
CA PRO A 574 9.98 -23.67 -23.43
C PRO A 574 10.10 -25.19 -23.45
N GLY A 575 10.14 -25.81 -22.26
CA GLY A 575 10.40 -27.24 -22.07
C GLY A 575 11.85 -27.59 -21.75
N ASP A 576 12.81 -26.70 -22.03
CA ASP A 576 14.22 -26.95 -21.74
C ASP A 576 14.53 -26.94 -20.23
N TRP A 577 15.46 -27.81 -19.85
CA TRP A 577 16.00 -27.90 -18.49
C TRP A 577 17.03 -26.79 -18.21
N ALA A 578 16.72 -25.94 -17.24
CA ALA A 578 17.55 -24.84 -16.79
C ALA A 578 18.06 -25.09 -15.36
N VAL A 579 19.35 -25.36 -15.21
CA VAL A 579 19.96 -25.65 -13.90
C VAL A 579 20.61 -24.40 -13.32
N PHE A 580 20.25 -24.04 -12.10
CA PHE A 580 20.73 -22.85 -11.39
C PHE A 580 21.57 -23.26 -10.17
N PRO A 581 22.88 -23.50 -10.33
CA PRO A 581 23.76 -23.64 -9.17
C PRO A 581 23.94 -22.29 -8.48
N GLY A 582 23.52 -22.23 -7.20
CA GLY A 582 23.29 -20.97 -6.48
C GLY A 582 21.89 -20.39 -6.69
N GLY A 583 20.92 -21.21 -7.11
CA GLY A 583 19.54 -20.81 -7.40
C GLY A 583 18.75 -20.33 -6.19
N GLY A 584 19.18 -20.65 -4.96
CA GLY A 584 18.58 -20.15 -3.73
C GLY A 584 19.06 -18.76 -3.31
N GLY A 585 20.04 -18.19 -4.01
CA GLY A 585 20.55 -16.83 -3.80
C GLY A 585 19.82 -15.76 -4.62
N GLY A 586 20.27 -14.51 -4.49
CA GLY A 586 19.53 -13.35 -4.98
C GLY A 586 19.26 -13.27 -6.49
N VAL A 587 20.27 -13.55 -7.31
CA VAL A 587 20.10 -13.59 -8.78
C VAL A 587 19.46 -14.90 -9.21
N GLY A 588 19.85 -16.00 -8.57
CA GLY A 588 19.36 -17.34 -8.87
C GLY A 588 17.84 -17.46 -8.74
N ILE A 589 17.28 -16.95 -7.64
CA ILE A 589 15.84 -17.10 -7.37
C ILE A 589 14.98 -16.28 -8.35
N GLN A 590 15.50 -15.14 -8.82
CA GLN A 590 14.86 -14.37 -9.90
C GLN A 590 14.90 -15.16 -11.22
N GLY A 591 16.01 -15.87 -11.47
CA GLY A 591 16.17 -16.75 -12.63
C GLY A 591 15.21 -17.92 -12.64
N VAL A 592 15.02 -18.58 -11.50
CA VAL A 592 14.05 -19.67 -11.34
C VAL A 592 12.64 -19.21 -11.72
N GLN A 593 12.19 -18.08 -11.17
CA GLN A 593 10.87 -17.53 -11.47
C GLN A 593 10.70 -17.17 -12.95
N LEU A 594 11.69 -16.50 -13.53
CA LEU A 594 11.64 -16.08 -14.93
C LEU A 594 11.71 -17.28 -15.88
N ALA A 595 12.58 -18.26 -15.61
CA ALA A 595 12.65 -19.49 -16.39
C ALA A 595 11.32 -20.25 -16.35
N HIS A 596 10.74 -20.43 -15.15
CA HIS A 596 9.42 -21.03 -14.99
C HIS A 596 8.33 -20.25 -15.75
N ALA A 597 8.30 -18.92 -15.61
CA ALA A 597 7.33 -18.06 -16.29
C ALA A 597 7.49 -18.04 -17.82
N MET A 598 8.69 -18.34 -18.32
CA MET A 598 9.01 -18.49 -19.74
C MET A 598 8.77 -19.93 -20.26
N GLY A 599 8.26 -20.83 -19.41
CA GLY A 599 7.94 -22.21 -19.77
C GLY A 599 9.14 -23.16 -19.76
N MET A 600 10.30 -22.75 -19.24
CA MET A 600 11.44 -23.62 -18.99
C MET A 600 11.26 -24.39 -17.68
N ARG A 601 12.15 -25.35 -17.44
CA ARG A 601 12.06 -26.31 -16.34
C ARG A 601 13.23 -26.10 -15.37
N PRO A 602 13.10 -25.18 -14.38
CA PRO A 602 14.19 -24.82 -13.50
C PRO A 602 14.50 -25.89 -12.45
N VAL A 603 15.78 -26.22 -12.29
CA VAL A 603 16.31 -27.08 -11.23
C VAL A 603 17.33 -26.27 -10.44
N VAL A 604 17.20 -26.24 -9.11
CA VAL A 604 18.13 -25.51 -8.24
C VAL A 604 19.15 -26.47 -7.64
N VAL A 605 20.42 -26.08 -7.66
CA VAL A 605 21.48 -26.73 -6.89
C VAL A 605 21.99 -25.74 -5.85
N ASP A 606 21.67 -25.95 -4.58
CA ASP A 606 22.08 -25.10 -3.46
C ASP A 606 22.13 -25.93 -2.17
N THR A 607 22.16 -25.32 -1.00
CA THR A 607 22.09 -26.05 0.28
C THR A 607 21.26 -25.32 1.34
N GLY A 608 20.54 -26.08 2.16
CA GLY A 608 19.75 -25.58 3.29
C GLY A 608 18.24 -25.45 3.04
N ASP A 609 17.46 -25.72 4.09
CA ASP A 609 16.00 -25.85 4.02
C ASP A 609 15.26 -24.56 3.64
N GLU A 610 15.75 -23.40 4.08
CA GLU A 610 15.16 -22.10 3.73
C GLU A 610 15.24 -21.86 2.22
N LYS A 611 16.40 -22.14 1.62
CA LYS A 611 16.61 -22.00 0.17
C LYS A 611 15.85 -23.06 -0.62
N ARG A 612 15.75 -24.29 -0.10
CA ARG A 612 14.92 -25.35 -0.70
C ARG A 612 13.46 -24.92 -0.78
N SER A 613 12.92 -24.48 0.35
CA SER A 613 11.52 -24.06 0.46
C SER A 613 11.23 -22.88 -0.46
N LEU A 614 12.11 -21.86 -0.46
CA LEU A 614 12.00 -20.71 -1.33
C LEU A 614 12.07 -21.10 -2.82
N ALA A 615 13.04 -21.92 -3.22
CA ALA A 615 13.21 -22.34 -4.62
C ALA A 615 11.97 -23.05 -5.16
N LEU A 616 11.44 -24.03 -4.40
CA LEU A 616 10.25 -24.79 -4.79
C LEU A 616 9.01 -23.89 -4.84
N GLN A 617 8.84 -23.01 -3.85
CA GLN A 617 7.74 -22.03 -3.84
C GLN A 617 7.79 -21.08 -5.05
N MET A 618 8.99 -20.73 -5.51
CA MET A 618 9.22 -19.82 -6.63
C MET A 618 9.23 -20.50 -8.00
N GLY A 619 8.89 -21.79 -8.07
CA GLY A 619 8.66 -22.50 -9.33
C GLY A 619 9.79 -23.43 -9.78
N ALA A 620 10.79 -23.72 -8.93
CA ALA A 620 11.74 -24.79 -9.20
C ALA A 620 11.01 -26.14 -9.27
N GLU A 621 11.28 -26.94 -10.30
CA GLU A 621 10.77 -28.32 -10.41
C GLU A 621 11.47 -29.26 -9.44
N ALA A 622 12.74 -28.98 -9.12
CA ALA A 622 13.51 -29.76 -8.17
C ALA A 622 14.61 -28.93 -7.49
N PHE A 623 15.02 -29.42 -6.32
CA PHE A 623 16.13 -28.88 -5.54
C PHE A 623 17.11 -30.00 -5.19
N VAL A 624 18.37 -29.81 -5.55
CA VAL A 624 19.48 -30.73 -5.23
C VAL A 624 20.33 -30.08 -4.15
N ASP A 625 20.31 -30.66 -2.95
CA ASP A 625 21.18 -30.19 -1.85
C ASP A 625 22.58 -30.81 -2.00
N PHE A 626 23.56 -29.97 -2.36
CA PHE A 626 24.92 -30.46 -2.60
C PHE A 626 25.68 -30.88 -1.33
N LYS A 627 25.13 -30.65 -0.13
CA LYS A 627 25.66 -31.18 1.13
C LYS A 627 25.02 -32.51 1.55
N GLU A 628 23.80 -32.78 1.09
CA GLU A 628 23.09 -34.03 1.40
C GLU A 628 23.35 -35.13 0.35
N VAL A 629 23.64 -34.73 -0.90
CA VAL A 629 23.88 -35.63 -2.02
C VAL A 629 25.37 -35.71 -2.33
N SER A 630 25.91 -36.92 -2.43
CA SER A 630 27.34 -37.15 -2.70
C SER A 630 27.77 -36.79 -4.12
N ASP A 631 26.87 -36.96 -5.10
CA ASP A 631 27.09 -36.57 -6.50
C ASP A 631 25.92 -35.70 -7.00
N PRO A 632 26.02 -34.37 -6.85
CA PRO A 632 24.99 -33.46 -7.33
C PRO A 632 24.79 -33.50 -8.84
N ALA A 633 25.82 -33.85 -9.63
CA ALA A 633 25.71 -33.91 -11.08
C ALA A 633 24.89 -35.11 -11.53
N GLU A 634 25.10 -36.27 -10.92
CA GLU A 634 24.28 -37.46 -11.14
C GLU A 634 22.82 -37.22 -10.75
N ALA A 635 22.55 -36.59 -9.60
CA ALA A 635 21.18 -36.24 -9.20
C ALA A 635 20.50 -35.29 -10.19
N VAL A 636 21.22 -34.26 -10.68
CA VAL A 636 20.71 -33.36 -11.72
C VAL A 636 20.43 -34.13 -13.01
N MET A 637 21.30 -35.05 -13.44
CA MET A 637 21.05 -35.87 -14.63
C MET A 637 19.79 -36.73 -14.49
N GLN A 638 19.58 -37.36 -13.33
CA GLN A 638 18.39 -38.18 -13.07
C GLN A 638 17.10 -37.36 -13.14
N ILE A 639 17.11 -36.14 -12.63
CA ILE A 639 15.97 -35.21 -12.72
C ILE A 639 15.76 -34.75 -14.17
N THR A 640 16.84 -34.45 -14.87
CA THR A 640 16.84 -33.91 -16.24
C THR A 640 16.82 -35.03 -17.28
N ASP A 641 15.77 -35.86 -17.21
CA ASP A 641 15.45 -36.96 -18.13
C ASP A 641 16.54 -38.04 -18.32
N GLY A 642 17.48 -38.14 -17.37
CA GLY A 642 18.60 -39.08 -17.42
C GLY A 642 19.74 -38.64 -18.34
N VAL A 643 19.70 -37.41 -18.85
CA VAL A 643 20.68 -36.92 -19.84
C VAL A 643 21.44 -35.69 -19.34
N GLY A 644 20.81 -34.67 -18.75
CA GLY A 644 21.50 -33.45 -18.26
C GLY A 644 20.87 -32.11 -18.66
N ALA A 645 21.41 -31.00 -18.19
CA ALA A 645 20.84 -29.67 -18.43
C ALA A 645 20.96 -29.20 -19.90
N HIS A 646 19.97 -28.47 -20.39
CA HIS A 646 20.08 -27.70 -21.64
C HIS A 646 20.87 -26.40 -21.40
N GLY A 647 20.66 -25.77 -20.24
CA GLY A 647 21.38 -24.58 -19.80
C GLY A 647 21.77 -24.67 -18.33
N VAL A 648 22.99 -24.24 -18.01
CA VAL A 648 23.51 -24.12 -16.64
C VAL A 648 23.81 -22.64 -16.36
N PHE A 649 23.04 -22.03 -15.47
CA PHE A 649 23.12 -20.61 -15.14
C PHE A 649 23.90 -20.42 -13.83
N VAL A 650 25.21 -20.18 -13.95
CA VAL A 650 26.11 -20.13 -12.79
C VAL A 650 25.96 -18.81 -12.05
N THR A 651 25.10 -18.78 -11.03
CA THR A 651 24.86 -17.60 -10.18
C THR A 651 25.70 -17.60 -8.91
N ALA A 652 26.25 -18.75 -8.50
CA ALA A 652 27.25 -18.86 -7.43
C ALA A 652 28.65 -19.18 -8.01
N GLN A 653 29.63 -18.31 -7.73
CA GLN A 653 31.00 -18.46 -8.24
C GLN A 653 31.67 -19.80 -7.87
N ALA A 654 31.35 -20.36 -6.71
CA ALA A 654 31.94 -21.62 -6.24
C ALA A 654 31.53 -22.82 -7.11
N ALA A 655 30.49 -22.69 -7.95
CA ALA A 655 30.01 -23.75 -8.82
C ALA A 655 30.68 -23.78 -10.20
N TYR A 656 31.52 -22.79 -10.56
CA TYR A 656 32.21 -22.81 -11.85
C TYR A 656 33.00 -24.11 -12.11
N PRO A 657 33.76 -24.68 -11.16
CA PRO A 657 34.51 -25.92 -11.39
C PRO A 657 33.63 -27.14 -11.72
N THR A 658 32.40 -27.17 -11.21
CA THR A 658 31.47 -28.31 -11.39
C THR A 658 30.39 -28.04 -12.42
N ALA A 659 30.27 -26.82 -12.93
CA ALA A 659 29.16 -26.40 -13.80
C ALA A 659 29.00 -27.26 -15.06
N VAL A 660 30.12 -27.67 -15.67
CA VAL A 660 30.10 -28.52 -16.88
C VAL A 660 29.48 -29.89 -16.62
N ALA A 661 29.63 -30.45 -15.41
CA ALA A 661 29.09 -31.76 -15.08
C ALA A 661 27.56 -31.77 -15.10
N TYR A 662 26.91 -30.64 -14.84
CA TYR A 662 25.45 -30.53 -14.90
C TYR A 662 24.88 -30.63 -16.32
N LEU A 663 25.70 -30.45 -17.37
CA LEU A 663 25.27 -30.72 -18.75
C LEU A 663 25.14 -32.23 -19.03
N GLY A 664 25.82 -33.07 -18.24
CA GLY A 664 25.79 -34.52 -18.38
C GLY A 664 26.16 -34.98 -19.79
N LYS A 665 25.22 -35.66 -20.45
CA LYS A 665 25.31 -36.19 -21.81
C LYS A 665 24.60 -35.31 -22.85
N ARG A 666 24.06 -34.15 -22.46
CA ARG A 666 23.30 -33.27 -23.35
C ARG A 666 24.19 -32.72 -24.46
N ILE A 667 23.77 -32.92 -25.71
CA ILE A 667 24.42 -32.30 -26.88
C ILE A 667 23.86 -30.88 -27.06
N GLY A 668 24.72 -29.90 -27.29
CA GLY A 668 24.33 -28.50 -27.51
C GLY A 668 24.12 -27.67 -26.23
N GLY A 669 24.46 -28.25 -25.07
CA GLY A 669 24.30 -27.63 -23.76
C GLY A 669 25.11 -26.35 -23.59
N THR A 670 24.58 -25.42 -22.78
CA THR A 670 25.19 -24.09 -22.59
C THR A 670 25.47 -23.78 -21.13
N ILE A 671 26.68 -23.28 -20.85
CA ILE A 671 27.05 -22.73 -19.54
C ILE A 671 27.01 -21.20 -19.64
N MET A 672 26.19 -20.58 -18.81
CA MET A 672 26.08 -19.13 -18.68
C MET A 672 26.90 -18.66 -17.47
N CYS A 673 27.94 -17.85 -17.71
CA CYS A 673 28.78 -17.26 -16.68
C CYS A 673 28.19 -15.93 -16.22
N ILE A 674 27.69 -15.89 -14.97
CA ILE A 674 26.97 -14.74 -14.39
C ILE A 674 27.60 -14.30 -13.07
N GLY A 675 27.84 -15.23 -12.15
CA GLY A 675 28.41 -14.94 -10.83
C GLY A 675 29.83 -14.39 -10.95
N LEU A 676 30.10 -13.23 -10.36
CA LEU A 676 31.44 -12.65 -10.33
C LEU A 676 32.34 -13.40 -9.35
N ALA A 677 33.63 -13.46 -9.69
CA ALA A 677 34.66 -14.00 -8.83
C ALA A 677 35.86 -13.05 -8.77
N ALA A 678 36.59 -13.10 -7.65
CA ALA A 678 37.84 -12.38 -7.52
C ALA A 678 38.79 -12.74 -8.68
N THR A 679 39.51 -11.74 -9.19
CA THR A 679 40.31 -11.88 -10.41
C THR A 679 41.33 -13.01 -10.26
N GLY A 680 41.21 -14.04 -11.09
CA GLY A 680 42.12 -15.18 -11.11
C GLY A 680 41.93 -16.21 -9.98
N SER A 681 40.91 -16.08 -9.12
CA SER A 681 40.69 -16.98 -7.98
C SER A 681 40.05 -18.32 -8.37
N ILE A 682 39.19 -18.32 -9.39
CA ILE A 682 38.42 -19.48 -9.85
C ILE A 682 38.55 -19.61 -11.37
N LYS A 683 38.59 -20.85 -11.86
CA LYS A 683 38.61 -21.18 -13.28
C LYS A 683 37.46 -22.11 -13.63
N LEU A 684 36.90 -21.93 -14.82
CA LEU A 684 36.03 -22.91 -15.46
C LEU A 684 36.92 -23.82 -16.31
N GLU A 685 37.09 -25.07 -15.88
CA GLU A 685 37.89 -26.06 -16.58
C GLU A 685 37.03 -26.85 -17.57
N LEU A 686 37.48 -26.94 -18.82
CA LEU A 686 36.75 -27.60 -19.90
C LEU A 686 37.71 -28.43 -20.74
N ASP A 687 37.39 -29.71 -20.92
CA ASP A 687 38.08 -30.57 -21.88
C ASP A 687 37.67 -30.18 -23.31
N PRO A 688 38.62 -29.78 -24.18
CA PRO A 688 38.32 -29.47 -25.57
C PRO A 688 37.65 -30.62 -26.32
N ASN A 689 37.99 -31.87 -26.02
CA ASN A 689 37.36 -33.03 -26.65
C ASN A 689 35.90 -33.17 -26.24
N LEU A 690 35.58 -32.90 -24.97
CA LEU A 690 34.19 -32.86 -24.50
C LEU A 690 33.41 -31.76 -25.24
N CYS A 691 33.99 -30.56 -25.35
CA CYS A 691 33.37 -29.45 -26.05
C CYS A 691 33.05 -29.79 -27.51
N ILE A 692 34.00 -30.40 -28.22
CA ILE A 692 33.83 -30.82 -29.62
C ILE A 692 32.78 -31.92 -29.73
N LYS A 693 32.84 -32.96 -28.88
CA LYS A 693 31.94 -34.12 -28.96
C LYS A 693 30.51 -33.80 -28.55
N GLN A 694 30.30 -32.87 -27.62
CA GLN A 694 28.99 -32.49 -27.11
C GLN A 694 28.49 -31.14 -27.61
N ASN A 695 29.22 -30.45 -28.48
CA ASN A 695 28.85 -29.13 -29.00
C ASN A 695 28.52 -28.12 -27.87
N ILE A 696 29.37 -28.07 -26.85
CA ILE A 696 29.14 -27.23 -25.66
C ILE A 696 29.39 -25.76 -25.99
N ARG A 697 28.50 -24.89 -25.49
CA ARG A 697 28.66 -23.43 -25.50
C ARG A 697 28.99 -22.91 -24.11
N VAL A 698 29.91 -21.95 -24.03
CA VAL A 698 30.18 -21.18 -22.81
C VAL A 698 30.02 -19.71 -23.14
N GLN A 699 29.17 -19.02 -22.40
CA GLN A 699 28.86 -17.63 -22.69
C GLN A 699 28.79 -16.80 -21.41
N GLY A 700 29.54 -15.70 -21.39
CA GLY A 700 29.44 -14.70 -20.33
C GLY A 700 28.36 -13.67 -20.66
N THR A 701 27.62 -13.25 -19.63
CA THR A 701 26.63 -12.18 -19.73
C THR A 701 26.84 -11.16 -18.63
N MET A 702 26.86 -9.88 -19.02
CA MET A 702 26.87 -8.76 -18.08
C MET A 702 25.45 -8.41 -17.63
N VAL A 703 25.30 -7.36 -16.83
CA VAL A 703 24.00 -6.79 -16.42
C VAL A 703 23.05 -6.59 -17.61
N GLY A 704 21.74 -6.64 -17.33
CA GLY A 704 20.68 -6.35 -18.29
C GLY A 704 20.67 -4.91 -18.82
N SER A 705 20.21 -4.78 -20.07
CA SER A 705 19.96 -3.53 -20.80
C SER A 705 18.77 -2.75 -20.24
N ARG A 706 18.55 -1.52 -20.72
CA ARG A 706 17.32 -0.75 -20.42
C ARG A 706 16.06 -1.54 -20.79
N ARG A 707 16.11 -2.25 -21.91
CA ARG A 707 15.00 -3.07 -22.40
C ARG A 707 14.75 -4.27 -21.47
N ASP A 708 15.80 -4.93 -21.01
CA ASP A 708 15.68 -6.08 -20.11
C ASP A 708 15.03 -5.70 -18.78
N THR A 709 15.37 -4.53 -18.24
CA THR A 709 14.69 -3.98 -17.04
C THR A 709 13.20 -3.77 -17.29
N ALA A 710 12.83 -3.18 -18.43
CA ALA A 710 11.42 -2.95 -18.78
C ALA A 710 10.64 -4.27 -18.93
N VAL A 711 11.25 -5.30 -19.51
CA VAL A 711 10.62 -6.64 -19.62
C VAL A 711 10.49 -7.31 -18.26
N ALA A 712 11.51 -7.22 -17.40
CA ALA A 712 11.41 -7.74 -16.04
C ALA A 712 10.30 -7.08 -15.23
N PHE A 713 10.05 -5.78 -15.44
CA PHE A 713 8.88 -5.09 -14.88
C PHE A 713 7.55 -5.63 -15.39
N ASP A 714 7.44 -5.93 -16.69
CA ASP A 714 6.23 -6.55 -17.24
C ASP A 714 5.93 -7.91 -16.57
N PHE A 715 6.94 -8.76 -16.33
CA PHE A 715 6.76 -9.99 -15.57
C PHE A 715 6.27 -9.72 -14.14
N ALA A 716 6.79 -8.70 -13.47
CA ALA A 716 6.37 -8.32 -12.12
C ALA A 716 4.91 -7.82 -12.10
N GLN A 717 4.53 -6.97 -13.06
CA GLN A 717 3.18 -6.43 -13.18
C GLN A 717 2.13 -7.52 -13.44
N ARG A 718 2.51 -8.58 -14.19
CA ARG A 718 1.69 -9.79 -14.39
C ARG A 718 1.74 -10.77 -13.22
N GLY A 719 2.40 -10.42 -12.11
CA GLY A 719 2.53 -11.24 -10.91
C GLY A 719 3.36 -12.51 -11.11
N LYS A 720 4.18 -12.57 -12.16
CA LYS A 720 5.07 -13.69 -12.52
C LYS A 720 6.47 -13.55 -11.96
N LEU A 721 6.85 -12.34 -11.55
CA LEU A 721 8.05 -12.07 -10.80
C LEU A 721 7.65 -11.44 -9.47
N ARG A 722 7.86 -12.18 -8.39
CA ARG A 722 7.54 -11.75 -7.03
C ARG A 722 8.82 -11.80 -6.19
N GLN A 723 8.78 -11.17 -5.03
CA GLN A 723 9.92 -11.20 -4.14
C GLN A 723 9.53 -11.42 -2.70
N ILE A 724 10.19 -12.41 -2.10
CA ILE A 724 10.26 -12.59 -0.66
C ILE A 724 11.66 -12.08 -0.28
N CYS A 725 11.71 -10.87 0.25
CA CYS A 725 12.94 -10.21 0.67
C CYS A 725 13.02 -10.18 2.19
N GLU A 726 14.23 -10.28 2.72
CA GLU A 726 14.53 -9.73 4.02
C GLU A 726 14.65 -8.20 3.91
N VAL A 727 13.93 -7.47 4.75
CA VAL A 727 13.90 -6.00 4.75
C VAL A 727 14.63 -5.50 5.99
N TYR A 728 15.61 -4.62 5.78
CA TYR A 728 16.38 -3.99 6.85
C TYR A 728 16.25 -2.46 6.79
N PRO A 729 16.18 -1.76 7.93
CA PRO A 729 16.34 -0.31 7.94
C PRO A 729 17.79 0.08 7.64
N ILE A 730 18.02 1.32 7.20
CA ILE A 730 19.38 1.80 6.85
C ILE A 730 20.39 1.65 8.00
N ASP A 731 19.96 1.84 9.25
CA ASP A 731 20.84 1.74 10.41
C ASP A 731 21.40 0.32 10.63
N ARG A 732 20.77 -0.70 10.01
CA ARG A 732 21.24 -2.10 10.01
C ARG A 732 21.86 -2.54 8.68
N LEU A 733 22.12 -1.61 7.75
CA LEU A 733 22.84 -1.89 6.51
C LEU A 733 24.19 -2.62 6.73
N PRO A 734 25.02 -2.27 7.73
CA PRO A 734 26.28 -2.99 7.96
C PRO A 734 26.10 -4.48 8.26
N GLU A 735 25.08 -4.82 9.06
CA GLU A 735 24.73 -6.20 9.37
C GLU A 735 24.25 -6.95 8.12
N ALA A 736 23.38 -6.31 7.34
CA ALA A 736 22.83 -6.89 6.13
C ALA A 736 23.92 -7.17 5.07
N VAL A 737 24.89 -6.26 4.90
CA VAL A 737 26.05 -6.46 4.02
C VAL A 737 26.92 -7.63 4.51
N GLU A 738 27.15 -7.74 5.81
CA GLU A 738 27.97 -8.83 6.37
C GLU A 738 27.28 -10.20 6.25
N LYS A 739 25.96 -10.25 6.44
CA LYS A 739 25.14 -11.45 6.22
C LYS A 739 25.24 -11.91 4.76
N LEU A 740 25.14 -10.97 3.81
CA LEU A 740 25.31 -11.24 2.39
C LEU A 740 26.74 -11.73 2.08
N ARG A 741 27.77 -11.05 2.59
CA ARG A 741 29.19 -11.41 2.42
C ARG A 741 29.47 -12.85 2.86
N LYS A 742 28.82 -13.32 3.93
CA LYS A 742 28.94 -14.69 4.45
C LYS A 742 28.11 -15.74 3.70
N GLY A 743 27.31 -15.33 2.71
CA GLY A 743 26.44 -16.24 1.95
C GLY A 743 25.28 -16.80 2.77
N GLN A 744 24.86 -16.12 3.83
CA GLN A 744 23.84 -16.58 4.80
C GLN A 744 22.42 -16.11 4.45
N VAL A 745 22.16 -15.81 3.17
CA VAL A 745 20.90 -15.21 2.71
C VAL A 745 20.17 -16.18 1.81
N ALA A 746 18.90 -16.43 2.10
CA ALA A 746 17.96 -17.05 1.19
C ALA A 746 17.25 -15.96 0.37
N GLY A 747 17.40 -16.00 -0.95
CA GLY A 747 16.85 -14.98 -1.84
C GLY A 747 17.56 -13.63 -1.71
N ARG A 748 16.82 -12.59 -1.31
CA ARG A 748 17.24 -11.18 -1.47
C ARG A 748 17.14 -10.40 -0.17
N ILE A 749 18.08 -9.47 0.03
CA ILE A 749 17.96 -8.41 1.02
C ILE A 749 17.68 -7.10 0.32
N VAL A 750 16.81 -6.30 0.93
CA VAL A 750 16.62 -4.89 0.59
C VAL A 750 16.77 -4.02 1.83
N ILE A 751 17.27 -2.80 1.63
CA ILE A 751 17.30 -1.75 2.65
C ILE A 751 16.15 -0.80 2.38
N ASP A 752 15.25 -0.66 3.35
CA ASP A 752 14.16 0.32 3.31
C ASP A 752 14.61 1.61 4.00
N PHE A 753 14.61 2.70 3.25
CA PHE A 753 15.00 4.02 3.74
C PHE A 753 13.86 4.77 4.46
N ASN A 754 12.65 4.19 4.50
CA ASN A 754 11.49 4.75 5.16
C ASN A 754 11.25 4.19 6.57
N GLN A 755 12.07 3.23 7.02
CA GLN A 755 12.03 2.61 8.36
C GLN A 755 13.07 3.17 9.32
#